data_AF-F7PRG7-F1
#
_entry.id   AF-F7PRG7-F1
#
_cell.length_a   1.000
_cell.length_b   1.000
_cell.length_c   1.000
_cell.angle_alpha   90.00
_cell.angle_beta   90.00
_cell.angle_gamma   90.00
#
_symmetry.space_group_name_H-M   'P 1'
#
loop_
_entity.id
_entity.type
_entity.pdbx_description
1 polymer ?
#
loop_
_entity_poly.entity_id
_entity_poly.type
_entity_poly.pdbx_seq_one_letter_code
_entity_poly.pdbx_strand_id
1 'polypeptide(L)'
;MEKDEFLKHLIKGYLPEGATLLVMDQPYDYKMIGSGSLDEDDVKEVVAAYEFNNHCYILILKYTDQKWNVIETIDMGEYEVSYLKVASVTSKTKSSIILGLKLNNNCSKLQIIDYTKNNTFKKLINQDIIYNEIDVYDMEGEKSTDGKVEIALWKKDEKEAYDVNIYRWSKTQLTYAIDVYKSYFKTVMKYYRDLVDREPDESIYWFYLALAYLKLDQKDHAIKSIDKALMLENPYPSESYLKSLKDMTTRRGMNRALKLYPASKRTTSGTKWGYINQDGKFVIKPIYQNTKEFDKFTGLAVVKEDSYLGLIDRFGNYVIKPKFLEINGFSEGLAIVVDEEGFKVTDETGTIITNQVYDFIGNYSEKRAVFRITSDEGEALYGYLDEQGNEVIEASYLDANDFYEERAVVKIEDNQFGLITPKNQVIERYDYNYVGPYASEDKLIFKKDKSKKYGYISTAGAIVLPATYSDANPFKDSRAIVNMSSKKNKYGVINSKGDFVIKPEYFELKNLGEGRFAVGKAIDDDQPYRGTRYAIADQDGNFLTNFTYYNVSDYKDWIATAYDVRDTFFINMSGGVMSALPIVVGSGTLDYLNQLIKAEVDYRTSYLTPRDDIIYEQNKEVPLSKRKTFVVEEKYRPNMDYLVYYPQIKGLPNHLTEQIVNERLEEESKADEAVPSDMLLNYTLYGDFEIIFNHKQLVTIVITTYKYEFGSAHGVTEQFYAHIDLKTGRFYKLGDLFKKNSDYKGKIETMIKEQVEETEQYDYVFEDADFFIKDDQIFALDQNTLTIYYKPYEIAPYVAGFPSFTVPFSDIDSIINKKGEFYKSFN
;
A
#
# COMPACT_ATOMS: atom_id res chain seq x y z
N MET A 1 41.40 -46.83 8.47
CA MET A 1 40.78 -45.91 7.49
C MET A 1 40.11 -44.82 8.30
N GLU A 2 40.46 -43.55 8.07
CA GLU A 2 39.77 -42.43 8.72
C GLU A 2 38.28 -42.49 8.37
N LYS A 3 37.41 -42.04 9.29
CA LYS A 3 35.95 -42.14 9.15
C LYS A 3 35.44 -41.63 7.79
N ASP A 4 36.05 -40.57 7.28
CA ASP A 4 35.67 -39.96 6.00
C ASP A 4 36.10 -40.81 4.79
N GLU A 5 37.26 -41.46 4.84
CA GLU A 5 37.67 -42.41 3.80
C GLU A 5 36.76 -43.64 3.76
N PHE A 6 36.31 -44.11 4.94
CA PHE A 6 35.34 -45.20 5.01
C PHE A 6 34.02 -44.82 4.34
N LEU A 7 33.48 -43.65 4.64
CA LEU A 7 32.23 -43.18 4.03
C LEU A 7 32.37 -42.98 2.52
N LYS A 8 33.48 -42.38 2.06
CA LYS A 8 33.77 -42.24 0.62
C LYS A 8 33.84 -43.59 -0.09
N HIS A 9 34.54 -44.56 0.51
CA HIS A 9 34.65 -45.92 -0.05
C HIS A 9 33.30 -46.64 -0.07
N LEU A 10 32.53 -46.53 1.03
CA LEU A 10 31.19 -47.06 1.14
C LEU A 10 30.29 -46.52 0.02
N ILE A 11 30.18 -45.19 -0.10
CA ILE A 11 29.29 -44.54 -1.06
C ILE A 11 29.64 -44.92 -2.50
N LYS A 12 30.94 -44.98 -2.85
CA LYS A 12 31.38 -45.38 -4.20
C LYS A 12 30.85 -46.75 -4.61
N GLY A 13 30.63 -47.67 -3.67
CA GLY A 13 30.05 -48.99 -3.96
C GLY A 13 28.56 -48.96 -4.35
N TYR A 14 27.87 -47.83 -4.15
CA TYR A 14 26.45 -47.64 -4.43
C TYR A 14 26.18 -46.62 -5.55
N LEU A 15 27.22 -46.03 -6.13
CA LEU A 15 27.09 -45.08 -7.24
C LEU A 15 26.90 -45.83 -8.58
N PRO A 16 26.11 -45.28 -9.52
CA PRO A 16 26.07 -45.78 -10.89
C PRO A 16 27.46 -45.81 -11.53
N GLU A 17 27.69 -46.74 -12.47
CA GLU A 17 28.94 -46.79 -13.23
C GLU A 17 29.12 -45.48 -14.02
N GLY A 18 30.27 -44.81 -13.85
CA GLY A 18 30.55 -43.51 -14.46
C GLY A 18 30.09 -42.29 -13.64
N ALA A 19 29.41 -42.47 -12.50
CA ALA A 19 29.06 -41.38 -11.60
C ALA A 19 30.27 -40.90 -10.77
N THR A 20 30.31 -39.60 -10.49
CA THR A 20 31.37 -38.96 -9.72
C THR A 20 30.83 -38.47 -8.38
N LEU A 21 31.38 -38.97 -7.27
CA LEU A 21 31.08 -38.44 -5.95
C LEU A 21 31.57 -37.00 -5.85
N LEU A 22 30.71 -36.06 -5.45
CA LEU A 22 31.13 -34.67 -5.24
C LEU A 22 32.01 -34.59 -3.99
N VAL A 23 33.15 -33.91 -4.11
CA VAL A 23 34.09 -33.65 -3.01
C VAL A 23 34.49 -32.20 -3.12
N MET A 24 34.39 -31.42 -2.04
CA MET A 24 34.95 -30.06 -2.03
C MET A 24 36.46 -30.12 -1.78
N ASP A 25 37.22 -29.34 -2.55
CA ASP A 25 38.61 -29.05 -2.25
C ASP A 25 38.70 -28.11 -1.03
N GLN A 26 39.71 -28.32 -0.19
CA GLN A 26 40.05 -27.44 0.94
C GLN A 26 40.25 -25.99 0.41
N PRO A 27 39.79 -24.95 1.13
CA PRO A 27 39.73 -24.86 2.59
C PRO A 27 38.31 -24.87 3.21
N TYR A 28 37.26 -25.17 2.43
CA TYR A 28 35.89 -25.10 2.95
C TYR A 28 35.58 -26.27 3.90
N ASP A 29 35.05 -25.97 5.09
CA ASP A 29 34.75 -26.93 6.18
C ASP A 29 33.53 -27.86 5.88
N TYR A 30 32.91 -27.71 4.71
CA TYR A 30 31.66 -28.39 4.36
C TYR A 30 31.92 -29.71 3.63
N LYS A 31 31.51 -30.81 4.26
CA LYS A 31 31.58 -32.14 3.67
C LYS A 31 30.37 -32.39 2.77
N MET A 32 30.60 -32.87 1.54
CA MET A 32 29.53 -33.36 0.63
C MET A 32 28.90 -34.70 1.07
N ILE A 33 29.17 -35.11 2.31
CA ILE A 33 28.63 -36.29 2.96
C ILE A 33 28.13 -35.87 4.35
N GLY A 34 26.85 -36.12 4.63
CA GLY A 34 26.23 -35.88 5.93
C GLY A 34 25.66 -37.17 6.54
N SER A 35 25.34 -37.15 7.83
CA SER A 35 24.64 -38.27 8.48
C SER A 35 23.73 -37.80 9.61
N GLY A 36 22.53 -38.35 9.71
CA GLY A 36 21.54 -38.05 10.75
C GLY A 36 20.33 -38.97 10.60
N SER A 37 19.49 -39.07 11.64
CA SER A 37 18.21 -39.80 11.52
C SER A 37 17.21 -38.89 10.80
N LEU A 38 16.83 -39.25 9.59
CA LEU A 38 15.93 -38.50 8.73
C LEU A 38 14.46 -38.89 8.97
N ASP A 39 14.19 -40.13 9.38
CA ASP A 39 12.85 -40.73 9.50
C ASP A 39 12.39 -41.01 10.94
N GLU A 40 13.11 -40.50 11.95
CA GLU A 40 12.78 -40.63 13.39
C GLU A 40 12.84 -42.06 13.96
N ASP A 41 13.57 -42.99 13.33
CA ASP A 41 13.73 -44.36 13.84
C ASP A 41 15.01 -44.61 14.66
N ASP A 42 15.73 -43.53 15.01
CA ASP A 42 17.02 -43.52 15.71
C ASP A 42 18.20 -44.19 14.97
N VAL A 43 17.98 -44.76 13.78
CA VAL A 43 19.05 -45.20 12.87
C VAL A 43 19.47 -44.01 12.01
N LYS A 44 20.78 -43.81 11.81
CA LYS A 44 21.29 -42.70 11.01
C LYS A 44 21.44 -43.10 9.55
N GLU A 45 20.88 -42.30 8.66
CA GLU A 45 21.16 -42.34 7.23
C GLU A 45 22.48 -41.64 6.92
N VAL A 46 23.12 -42.09 5.84
CA VAL A 46 24.24 -41.41 5.19
C VAL A 46 23.71 -40.73 3.93
N VAL A 47 23.97 -39.44 3.80
CA VAL A 47 23.53 -38.61 2.68
C VAL A 47 24.76 -38.14 1.90
N ALA A 48 24.74 -38.28 0.58
CA ALA A 48 25.86 -37.87 -0.27
C ALA A 48 25.38 -37.24 -1.57
N ALA A 49 26.09 -36.22 -2.06
CA ALA A 49 25.83 -35.63 -3.37
C ALA A 49 26.78 -36.23 -4.42
N TYR A 50 26.25 -36.57 -5.60
CA TYR A 50 27.05 -37.08 -6.72
C TYR A 50 26.55 -36.52 -8.05
N GLU A 51 27.39 -36.57 -9.07
CA GLU A 51 27.07 -36.17 -10.44
C GLU A 51 27.04 -37.38 -11.37
N PHE A 52 26.05 -37.43 -12.26
CA PHE A 52 25.93 -38.43 -13.29
C PHE A 52 25.16 -37.86 -14.50
N ASN A 53 25.69 -38.01 -15.71
CA ASN A 53 25.08 -37.49 -16.94
C ASN A 53 24.69 -35.99 -16.87
N ASN A 54 25.58 -35.14 -16.33
CA ASN A 54 25.37 -33.69 -16.13
C ASN A 54 24.22 -33.32 -15.17
N HIS A 55 23.68 -34.28 -14.42
CA HIS A 55 22.72 -34.03 -13.35
C HIS A 55 23.37 -34.28 -12.00
N CYS A 56 22.95 -33.52 -11.00
CA CYS A 56 23.31 -33.78 -9.61
C CYS A 56 22.21 -34.56 -8.89
N TYR A 57 22.63 -35.49 -8.06
CA TYR A 57 21.77 -36.38 -7.30
C TYR A 57 22.16 -36.38 -5.83
N ILE A 58 21.17 -36.52 -4.95
CA ILE A 58 21.36 -36.80 -3.53
C ILE A 58 21.04 -38.28 -3.26
N LEU A 59 22.07 -39.04 -2.90
CA LEU A 59 21.97 -40.43 -2.48
C LEU A 59 21.71 -40.51 -0.97
N ILE A 60 20.73 -41.33 -0.57
CA ILE A 60 20.43 -41.60 0.84
C ILE A 60 20.59 -43.11 1.10
N LEU A 61 21.52 -43.47 1.98
CA LEU A 61 21.82 -44.84 2.39
C LEU A 61 21.41 -45.07 3.84
N LYS A 62 20.89 -46.27 4.14
CA LYS A 62 20.58 -46.71 5.51
C LYS A 62 21.11 -48.11 5.75
N TYR A 63 21.62 -48.37 6.96
CA TYR A 63 22.09 -49.69 7.35
C TYR A 63 20.95 -50.49 8.00
N THR A 64 20.39 -51.43 7.25
CA THR A 64 19.31 -52.31 7.69
C THR A 64 19.60 -53.75 7.26
N ASP A 65 19.16 -54.74 8.04
CA ASP A 65 19.37 -56.16 7.74
C ASP A 65 20.86 -56.56 7.53
N GLN A 66 21.75 -56.01 8.37
CA GLN A 66 23.20 -56.23 8.33
C GLN A 66 23.92 -55.77 7.04
N LYS A 67 23.28 -54.95 6.21
CA LYS A 67 23.87 -54.37 5.00
C LYS A 67 23.44 -52.92 4.79
N TRP A 68 24.18 -52.19 3.96
CA TRP A 68 23.77 -50.86 3.51
C TRP A 68 22.80 -50.99 2.33
N ASN A 69 21.70 -50.25 2.37
CA ASN A 69 20.69 -50.20 1.31
C ASN A 69 20.49 -48.76 0.84
N VAL A 70 20.22 -48.58 -0.45
CA VAL A 70 19.77 -47.30 -1.00
C VAL A 70 18.30 -47.12 -0.63
N ILE A 71 18.00 -46.05 0.10
CA ILE A 71 16.63 -45.70 0.49
C ILE A 71 15.99 -44.78 -0.55
N GLU A 72 16.75 -43.81 -1.05
CA GLU A 72 16.26 -42.87 -2.05
C GLU A 72 17.43 -42.27 -2.85
N THR A 73 17.13 -41.90 -4.10
CA THR A 73 18.01 -41.07 -4.94
C THR A 73 17.20 -39.91 -5.48
N ILE A 74 17.56 -38.69 -5.08
CA ILE A 74 16.80 -37.48 -5.43
C ILE A 74 17.52 -36.73 -6.54
N ASP A 75 16.89 -36.59 -7.69
CA ASP A 75 17.38 -35.75 -8.79
C ASP A 75 17.22 -34.26 -8.41
N MET A 76 18.35 -33.56 -8.40
CA MET A 76 18.43 -32.13 -8.14
C MET A 76 18.40 -31.31 -9.42
N GLY A 77 18.56 -31.93 -10.60
CA GLY A 77 18.63 -31.29 -11.91
C GLY A 77 20.06 -30.95 -12.31
N GLU A 78 20.19 -30.09 -13.32
CA GLU A 78 21.47 -29.58 -13.86
C GLU A 78 22.10 -28.50 -12.95
N TYR A 79 22.13 -28.74 -11.64
CA TYR A 79 22.77 -27.84 -10.67
C TYR A 79 24.02 -28.48 -10.08
N GLU A 80 25.03 -27.67 -9.78
CA GLU A 80 26.15 -28.08 -8.91
C GLU A 80 25.72 -27.91 -7.45
N VAL A 81 25.93 -28.90 -6.59
CA VAL A 81 25.72 -28.75 -5.15
C VAL A 81 26.93 -28.02 -4.56
N SER A 82 26.71 -26.85 -3.98
CA SER A 82 27.74 -26.01 -3.35
C SER A 82 27.79 -26.15 -1.83
N TYR A 83 26.74 -26.72 -1.22
CA TYR A 83 26.64 -26.92 0.21
C TYR A 83 25.76 -28.12 0.53
N LEU A 84 26.16 -28.92 1.52
CA LEU A 84 25.36 -30.02 2.04
C LEU A 84 25.54 -30.12 3.56
N LYS A 85 24.44 -30.12 4.30
CA LYS A 85 24.44 -30.42 5.73
C LYS A 85 23.20 -31.18 6.15
N VAL A 86 23.36 -32.11 7.07
CA VAL A 86 22.25 -32.84 7.70
C VAL A 86 22.09 -32.32 9.13
N ALA A 87 20.94 -31.72 9.44
CA ALA A 87 20.70 -31.07 10.74
C ALA A 87 19.20 -30.91 11.06
N SER A 88 18.88 -30.73 12.35
CA SER A 88 17.52 -30.62 12.89
C SER A 88 16.83 -29.29 12.56
N VAL A 89 16.39 -29.09 11.31
CA VAL A 89 15.74 -27.85 10.88
C VAL A 89 14.24 -27.85 11.22
N THR A 90 13.50 -28.84 10.72
CA THR A 90 12.03 -28.86 10.84
C THR A 90 11.54 -29.43 12.17
N SER A 91 12.33 -30.31 12.78
CA SER A 91 12.03 -31.02 14.03
C SER A 91 13.29 -31.17 14.88
N LYS A 92 13.11 -31.35 16.19
CA LYS A 92 14.20 -31.66 17.14
C LYS A 92 14.55 -33.15 17.15
N THR A 93 13.63 -33.98 16.69
CA THR A 93 13.71 -35.45 16.77
C THR A 93 14.19 -36.10 15.47
N LYS A 94 14.18 -35.36 14.35
CA LYS A 94 14.79 -35.77 13.08
C LYS A 94 15.67 -34.68 12.50
N SER A 95 16.53 -35.10 11.59
CA SER A 95 17.33 -34.25 10.74
C SER A 95 16.64 -34.02 9.39
N SER A 96 16.92 -32.86 8.80
CA SER A 96 16.60 -32.50 7.43
C SER A 96 17.93 -32.35 6.65
N ILE A 97 17.86 -32.45 5.33
CA ILE A 97 19.00 -32.23 4.44
C ILE A 97 18.92 -30.79 3.94
N ILE A 98 19.95 -30.00 4.21
CA ILE A 98 20.09 -28.61 3.77
C ILE A 98 21.08 -28.61 2.61
N LEU A 99 20.68 -27.99 1.50
CA LEU A 99 21.44 -27.95 0.27
C LEU A 99 21.62 -26.52 -0.22
N GLY A 100 22.81 -26.24 -0.72
CA GLY A 100 23.10 -25.12 -1.60
C GLY A 100 23.17 -25.62 -3.03
N LEU A 101 22.33 -25.08 -3.91
CA LEU A 101 22.38 -25.36 -5.34
C LEU A 101 22.97 -24.15 -6.04
N LYS A 102 24.15 -24.31 -6.61
CA LYS A 102 24.89 -23.24 -7.27
C LYS A 102 24.13 -22.76 -8.50
N LEU A 103 23.92 -21.45 -8.58
CA LEU A 103 23.29 -20.81 -9.74
C LEU A 103 24.35 -20.27 -10.71
N ASN A 104 25.46 -19.77 -10.17
CA ASN A 104 26.64 -19.32 -10.90
C ASN A 104 27.86 -19.38 -9.98
N ASN A 105 29.01 -18.89 -10.44
CA ASN A 105 30.27 -18.95 -9.69
C ASN A 105 30.22 -18.26 -8.31
N ASN A 106 29.27 -17.36 -8.07
CA ASN A 106 29.26 -16.50 -6.89
C ASN A 106 28.06 -16.69 -5.97
N CYS A 107 26.97 -17.33 -6.40
CA CYS A 107 25.77 -17.50 -5.55
C CYS A 107 25.10 -18.87 -5.69
N SER A 108 24.39 -19.25 -4.63
CA SER A 108 23.64 -20.50 -4.52
C SER A 108 22.23 -20.23 -4.03
N LYS A 109 21.28 -21.11 -4.36
CA LYS A 109 19.95 -21.13 -3.75
C LYS A 109 19.85 -22.19 -2.66
N LEU A 110 19.14 -21.85 -1.58
CA LEU A 110 18.86 -22.76 -0.48
C LEU A 110 17.75 -23.74 -0.85
N GLN A 111 17.94 -25.01 -0.54
CA GLN A 111 16.90 -26.03 -0.55
C GLN A 111 16.95 -26.85 0.74
N ILE A 112 15.80 -27.26 1.24
CA ILE A 112 15.68 -28.15 2.40
C ILE A 112 14.87 -29.37 1.97
N ILE A 113 15.41 -30.56 2.19
CA ILE A 113 14.72 -31.82 1.95
C ILE A 113 14.42 -32.47 3.30
N ASP A 114 13.18 -32.93 3.46
CA ASP A 114 12.73 -33.55 4.70
C ASP A 114 11.92 -34.81 4.44
N TYR A 115 12.02 -35.79 5.34
CA TYR A 115 11.26 -37.03 5.28
C TYR A 115 9.83 -36.80 5.80
N THR A 116 8.85 -37.28 5.05
CA THR A 116 7.44 -37.06 5.36
C THR A 116 6.77 -38.33 5.89
N LYS A 117 5.63 -38.15 6.58
CA LYS A 117 4.82 -39.26 7.13
C LYS A 117 4.31 -40.26 6.09
N ASN A 118 4.36 -39.92 4.80
CA ASN A 118 3.98 -40.82 3.70
C ASN A 118 5.16 -41.68 3.21
N ASN A 119 6.23 -41.77 4.00
CA ASN A 119 7.47 -42.48 3.68
C ASN A 119 8.18 -41.97 2.41
N THR A 120 8.15 -40.66 2.18
CA THR A 120 8.81 -40.03 1.02
C THR A 120 9.58 -38.78 1.43
N PHE A 121 10.66 -38.47 0.69
CA PHE A 121 11.42 -37.23 0.83
C PHE A 121 10.79 -36.11 0.00
N LYS A 122 10.68 -34.91 0.57
CA LYS A 122 10.16 -33.73 -0.13
C LYS A 122 11.09 -32.54 -0.01
N LYS A 123 11.27 -31.83 -1.13
CA LYS A 123 11.83 -30.47 -1.19
C LYS A 123 10.81 -29.53 -0.51
N LEU A 124 11.25 -28.74 0.46
CA LEU A 124 10.40 -27.91 1.31
C LEU A 124 10.42 -26.43 0.91
N ILE A 125 11.46 -26.00 0.22
CA ILE A 125 11.61 -24.61 -0.24
C ILE A 125 11.15 -24.54 -1.70
N ASN A 126 10.05 -23.81 -1.92
CA ASN A 126 9.44 -23.64 -3.24
C ASN A 126 9.76 -22.27 -3.89
N GLN A 127 10.52 -21.42 -3.21
CA GLN A 127 10.94 -20.09 -3.65
C GLN A 127 12.47 -20.01 -3.70
N ASP A 128 13.03 -19.20 -4.60
CA ASP A 128 14.49 -19.07 -4.71
C ASP A 128 15.04 -18.16 -3.60
N ILE A 129 15.54 -18.77 -2.51
CA ILE A 129 16.27 -18.05 -1.45
C ILE A 129 17.77 -18.09 -1.79
N ILE A 130 18.28 -16.97 -2.30
CA ILE A 130 19.66 -16.86 -2.81
C ILE A 130 20.61 -16.36 -1.72
N TYR A 131 21.80 -16.95 -1.65
CA TYR A 131 22.87 -16.57 -0.75
C TYR A 131 24.25 -16.76 -1.38
N ASN A 132 25.27 -16.18 -0.74
CA ASN A 132 26.68 -16.31 -1.10
C ASN A 132 27.45 -17.13 -0.05
N GLU A 133 27.23 -16.83 1.24
CA GLU A 133 27.72 -17.66 2.35
C GLU A 133 26.56 -18.13 3.24
N ILE A 134 26.75 -19.25 3.92
CA ILE A 134 25.74 -19.89 4.76
C ILE A 134 26.37 -20.42 6.04
N ASP A 135 25.71 -20.15 7.17
CA ASP A 135 25.99 -20.79 8.46
C ASP A 135 24.74 -21.50 8.94
N VAL A 136 24.90 -22.73 9.45
CA VAL A 136 23.78 -23.51 9.99
C VAL A 136 24.18 -24.14 11.31
N TYR A 137 23.52 -23.75 12.39
CA TYR A 137 23.66 -24.39 13.71
C TYR A 137 22.51 -23.95 14.63
N ASP A 138 22.35 -24.62 15.76
CA ASP A 138 21.39 -24.25 16.82
C ASP A 138 21.92 -23.01 17.54
N MET A 139 21.32 -21.85 17.23
CA MET A 139 21.78 -20.56 17.71
C MET A 139 21.15 -20.24 19.07
N GLU A 140 21.92 -19.65 19.97
CA GLU A 140 21.44 -19.31 21.31
C GLU A 140 20.46 -18.12 21.27
N GLY A 141 19.21 -18.34 21.73
CA GLY A 141 18.19 -17.31 21.91
C GLY A 141 18.16 -16.71 23.33
N GLU A 142 17.07 -16.04 23.73
CA GLU A 142 17.01 -15.30 25.02
C GLU A 142 17.05 -16.17 26.29
N LYS A 143 16.73 -17.47 26.20
CA LYS A 143 16.64 -18.37 27.37
C LYS A 143 17.60 -19.57 27.30
N SER A 144 17.89 -20.09 26.11
CA SER A 144 18.89 -21.10 25.76
C SER A 144 18.76 -21.45 24.28
N THR A 145 19.58 -22.37 23.76
CA THR A 145 19.29 -23.09 22.52
C THR A 145 17.98 -23.87 22.63
N ASP A 146 17.30 -24.08 21.50
CA ASP A 146 16.03 -24.79 21.48
C ASP A 146 16.14 -26.20 20.88
N GLY A 147 17.27 -26.59 20.29
CA GLY A 147 17.48 -27.92 19.69
C GLY A 147 17.03 -28.01 18.23
N LYS A 148 16.56 -26.92 17.63
CA LYS A 148 16.45 -26.77 16.16
C LYS A 148 17.55 -25.86 15.67
N VAL A 149 17.99 -26.08 14.43
CA VAL A 149 19.02 -25.23 13.83
C VAL A 149 18.41 -24.04 13.11
N GLU A 150 19.04 -22.88 13.30
CA GLU A 150 18.88 -21.70 12.48
C GLU A 150 19.81 -21.73 11.27
N ILE A 151 19.44 -20.97 10.24
CA ILE A 151 20.17 -20.82 9.00
C ILE A 151 20.45 -19.33 8.82
N ALA A 152 21.70 -18.91 8.99
CA ALA A 152 22.15 -17.57 8.62
C ALA A 152 22.63 -17.57 7.17
N LEU A 153 22.03 -16.70 6.36
CA LEU A 153 22.37 -16.51 4.96
C LEU A 153 23.02 -15.14 4.80
N TRP A 154 24.18 -15.14 4.17
CA TRP A 154 24.94 -13.94 3.82
C TRP A 154 24.74 -13.70 2.33
N LYS A 155 24.01 -12.65 2.01
CA LYS A 155 23.76 -12.22 0.63
C LYS A 155 24.71 -11.08 0.32
N LYS A 156 25.56 -11.29 -0.67
CA LYS A 156 26.55 -10.31 -1.10
C LYS A 156 25.85 -9.07 -1.64
N ASP A 157 26.32 -7.93 -1.19
CA ASP A 157 25.97 -6.61 -1.68
C ASP A 157 27.09 -6.18 -2.65
N GLU A 158 27.87 -5.14 -2.31
CA GLU A 158 29.06 -4.76 -3.06
C GLU A 158 30.36 -5.17 -2.34
N LYS A 159 31.45 -5.32 -3.09
CA LYS A 159 32.80 -5.62 -2.57
C LYS A 159 32.83 -6.88 -1.68
N GLU A 160 33.31 -6.80 -0.45
CA GLU A 160 33.23 -7.87 0.56
C GLU A 160 32.10 -7.63 1.57
N ALA A 161 31.08 -6.83 1.23
CA ALA A 161 29.93 -6.62 2.11
C ALA A 161 28.79 -7.61 1.81
N TYR A 162 28.12 -8.04 2.88
CA TYR A 162 27.00 -8.98 2.86
C TYR A 162 25.85 -8.51 3.78
N ASP A 163 24.63 -8.46 3.26
CA ASP A 163 23.45 -8.44 4.12
C ASP A 163 23.22 -9.82 4.73
N VAL A 164 23.04 -9.86 6.04
CA VAL A 164 22.95 -11.11 6.81
C VAL A 164 21.59 -11.23 7.47
N ASN A 165 20.88 -12.30 7.11
CA ASN A 165 19.57 -12.62 7.66
C ASN A 165 19.55 -14.05 8.21
N ILE A 166 18.87 -14.22 9.35
CA ILE A 166 18.80 -15.51 10.05
C ILE A 166 17.38 -16.04 9.98
N TYR A 167 17.24 -17.29 9.55
CA TYR A 167 15.97 -17.97 9.35
C TYR A 167 15.84 -19.16 10.29
N ARG A 168 14.60 -19.46 10.69
CA ARG A 168 14.21 -20.72 11.34
C ARG A 168 12.98 -21.31 10.69
N TRP A 169 12.82 -22.63 10.81
CA TRP A 169 11.63 -23.29 10.34
C TRP A 169 10.47 -23.15 11.34
N SER A 170 9.39 -22.51 10.91
CA SER A 170 8.17 -22.29 11.69
C SER A 170 6.97 -22.90 10.98
N LYS A 171 6.36 -23.91 11.61
CA LYS A 171 5.20 -24.71 11.13
C LYS A 171 5.42 -25.35 9.76
N THR A 172 5.42 -24.56 8.69
CA THR A 172 5.46 -24.99 7.29
C THR A 172 6.43 -24.20 6.41
N GLN A 173 7.12 -23.18 6.93
CA GLN A 173 8.03 -22.34 6.14
C GLN A 173 9.19 -21.76 6.96
N LEU A 174 10.17 -21.15 6.29
CA LEU A 174 11.22 -20.35 6.94
C LEU A 174 10.68 -18.97 7.34
N THR A 175 11.04 -18.51 8.54
CA THR A 175 10.72 -17.17 9.07
C THR A 175 11.96 -16.55 9.71
N TYR A 176 12.06 -15.23 9.78
CA TYR A 176 13.17 -14.54 10.44
C TYR A 176 13.27 -14.90 11.94
N ALA A 177 14.48 -15.20 12.41
CA ALA A 177 14.79 -15.58 13.78
C ALA A 177 15.43 -14.41 14.54
N ILE A 178 14.66 -13.35 14.82
CA ILE A 178 15.19 -12.09 15.40
C ILE A 178 15.73 -12.29 16.83
N ASP A 179 15.17 -13.24 17.58
CA ASP A 179 15.55 -13.56 18.96
C ASP A 179 16.99 -14.09 19.09
N VAL A 180 17.56 -14.69 18.03
CA VAL A 180 18.95 -15.17 18.04
C VAL A 180 19.95 -14.15 17.51
N TYR A 181 19.52 -12.95 17.10
CA TYR A 181 20.42 -11.96 16.50
C TYR A 181 21.54 -11.56 17.46
N LYS A 182 21.26 -11.46 18.77
CA LYS A 182 22.27 -11.08 19.77
C LYS A 182 23.43 -12.06 19.90
N SER A 183 23.21 -13.35 19.63
CA SER A 183 24.27 -14.35 19.67
C SER A 183 25.06 -14.36 18.36
N TYR A 184 24.36 -14.43 17.23
CA TYR A 184 24.99 -14.58 15.92
C TYR A 184 25.68 -13.29 15.41
N PHE A 185 25.10 -12.10 15.64
CA PHE A 185 25.69 -10.86 15.15
C PHE A 185 27.02 -10.49 15.81
N LYS A 186 27.47 -11.23 16.83
CA LYS A 186 28.86 -11.13 17.31
C LYS A 186 29.86 -11.58 16.25
N THR A 187 29.52 -12.62 15.48
CA THR A 187 30.31 -13.12 14.35
C THR A 187 30.31 -12.11 13.22
N VAL A 188 29.13 -11.59 12.84
CA VAL A 188 28.98 -10.56 11.80
C VAL A 188 29.73 -9.28 12.16
N MET A 189 29.61 -8.82 13.41
CA MET A 189 30.34 -7.66 13.91
C MET A 189 31.85 -7.87 13.83
N LYS A 190 32.37 -9.06 14.20
CA LYS A 190 33.80 -9.36 14.09
C LYS A 190 34.27 -9.32 12.63
N TYR A 191 33.50 -9.92 11.72
CA TYR A 191 33.80 -9.90 10.28
C TYR A 191 33.95 -8.46 9.75
N TYR A 192 32.98 -7.59 10.05
CA TYR A 192 33.04 -6.21 9.60
C TYR A 192 34.08 -5.36 10.32
N ARG A 193 34.44 -5.69 11.56
CA ARG A 193 35.60 -5.07 12.23
C ARG A 193 36.89 -5.36 11.50
N ASP A 194 37.12 -6.63 11.13
CA ASP A 194 38.31 -7.03 10.40
C ASP A 194 38.37 -6.34 9.01
N LEU A 195 37.21 -6.15 8.35
CA LEU A 195 37.11 -5.41 7.09
C LEU A 195 37.43 -3.92 7.25
N VAL A 196 36.83 -3.21 8.21
CA VAL A 196 37.14 -1.77 8.41
C VAL A 196 38.57 -1.53 8.92
N ASP A 197 39.18 -2.51 9.59
CA ASP A 197 40.58 -2.45 9.99
C ASP A 197 41.53 -2.59 8.78
N ARG A 198 41.13 -3.37 7.76
CA ARG A 198 41.91 -3.60 6.53
C ARG A 198 41.68 -2.51 5.47
N GLU A 199 40.45 -2.08 5.31
CA GLU A 199 39.98 -1.15 4.28
C GLU A 199 39.13 -0.03 4.93
N PRO A 200 39.77 0.86 5.71
CA PRO A 200 39.07 1.87 6.52
C PRO A 200 38.42 2.98 5.69
N ASP A 201 38.77 3.11 4.41
CA ASP A 201 38.21 4.14 3.53
C ASP A 201 36.91 3.69 2.83
N GLU A 202 36.46 2.47 3.10
CA GLU A 202 35.27 1.86 2.49
C GLU A 202 34.01 2.08 3.33
N SER A 203 33.17 3.04 2.91
CA SER A 203 31.97 3.44 3.66
C SER A 203 30.96 2.30 3.86
N ILE A 204 30.85 1.40 2.89
CA ILE A 204 29.96 0.23 2.96
C ILE A 204 30.30 -0.69 4.15
N TYR A 205 31.58 -0.88 4.47
CA TYR A 205 31.98 -1.72 5.60
C TYR A 205 31.64 -1.06 6.94
N TRP A 206 31.80 0.25 7.04
CA TRP A 206 31.39 1.03 8.22
C TRP A 206 29.87 1.00 8.42
N PHE A 207 29.10 1.06 7.33
CA PHE A 207 27.65 0.94 7.38
C PHE A 207 27.20 -0.42 7.92
N TYR A 208 27.69 -1.52 7.36
CA TYR A 208 27.31 -2.85 7.84
C TYR A 208 27.85 -3.16 9.24
N LEU A 209 29.03 -2.61 9.61
CA LEU A 209 29.51 -2.63 10.99
C LEU A 209 28.54 -1.92 11.93
N ALA A 210 28.00 -0.76 11.52
CA ALA A 210 26.98 -0.05 12.30
C ALA A 210 25.72 -0.89 12.49
N LEU A 211 25.21 -1.53 11.42
CA LEU A 211 24.04 -2.42 11.50
C LEU A 211 24.30 -3.60 12.43
N ALA A 212 25.49 -4.20 12.39
CA ALA A 212 25.87 -5.28 13.29
C ALA A 212 25.86 -4.83 14.76
N TYR A 213 26.41 -3.64 15.06
CA TYR A 213 26.33 -3.04 16.39
C TYR A 213 24.90 -2.74 16.83
N LEU A 214 24.03 -2.27 15.93
CA LEU A 214 22.61 -2.03 16.24
C LEU A 214 21.88 -3.32 16.61
N LYS A 215 22.11 -4.41 15.87
CA LYS A 215 21.52 -5.73 16.15
C LYS A 215 22.04 -6.34 17.46
N LEU A 216 23.19 -5.86 17.96
CA LEU A 216 23.74 -6.18 19.28
C LEU A 216 23.33 -5.19 20.40
N ASP A 217 22.47 -4.20 20.11
CA ASP A 217 22.10 -3.09 21.01
C ASP A 217 23.32 -2.26 21.52
N GLN A 218 24.40 -2.20 20.73
CA GLN A 218 25.62 -1.45 21.02
C GLN A 218 25.61 -0.08 20.32
N LYS A 219 24.65 0.77 20.71
CA LYS A 219 24.33 2.04 20.02
C LYS A 219 25.51 3.01 19.89
N ASP A 220 26.33 3.16 20.92
CA ASP A 220 27.47 4.08 20.88
C ASP A 220 28.50 3.68 19.83
N HIS A 221 28.69 2.36 19.62
CA HIS A 221 29.58 1.83 18.60
C HIS A 221 28.97 1.96 17.21
N ALA A 222 27.65 1.77 17.09
CA ALA A 222 26.92 2.01 15.86
C ALA A 222 27.05 3.48 15.42
N ILE A 223 26.83 4.45 16.32
CA ILE A 223 26.96 5.88 16.02
C ILE A 223 28.37 6.22 15.54
N LYS A 224 29.41 5.71 16.21
CA LYS A 224 30.80 5.91 15.77
C LYS A 224 31.05 5.36 14.37
N SER A 225 30.46 4.21 14.05
CA SER A 225 30.61 3.59 12.73
C SER A 225 29.86 4.38 11.66
N ILE A 226 28.66 4.89 11.97
CA ILE A 226 27.88 5.78 11.09
C ILE A 226 28.61 7.10 10.85
N ASP A 227 29.19 7.69 11.91
CA ASP A 227 30.00 8.90 11.81
C ASP A 227 31.20 8.70 10.90
N LYS A 228 31.84 7.53 10.97
CA LYS A 228 32.91 7.18 10.04
C LYS A 228 32.42 7.05 8.61
N ALA A 229 31.30 6.33 8.39
CA ALA A 229 30.70 6.19 7.07
C ALA A 229 30.34 7.56 6.44
N LEU A 230 29.83 8.51 7.24
CA LEU A 230 29.48 9.87 6.83
C LEU A 230 30.68 10.77 6.50
N MET A 231 31.86 10.49 7.07
CA MET A 231 33.07 11.29 6.84
C MET A 231 33.84 10.88 5.56
N LEU A 232 33.48 9.76 4.95
CA LEU A 232 34.15 9.24 3.76
C LEU A 232 33.61 9.87 2.49
N GLU A 233 34.45 9.94 1.44
CA GLU A 233 34.15 10.64 0.18
C GLU A 233 32.89 10.13 -0.52
N ASN A 234 32.57 8.84 -0.37
CA ASN A 234 31.37 8.20 -0.91
C ASN A 234 30.57 7.51 0.21
N PRO A 235 29.69 8.24 0.94
CA PRO A 235 28.88 7.66 2.01
C PRO A 235 27.91 6.61 1.47
N TYR A 236 27.96 5.39 2.01
CA TYR A 236 27.07 4.29 1.64
C TYR A 236 26.11 3.97 2.80
N PRO A 237 24.81 3.75 2.55
CA PRO A 237 24.15 3.72 1.24
C PRO A 237 23.87 5.12 0.66
N SER A 238 23.53 6.09 1.52
CA SER A 238 23.51 7.52 1.18
C SER A 238 23.78 8.37 2.42
N GLU A 239 24.24 9.61 2.24
CA GLU A 239 24.47 10.53 3.35
C GLU A 239 23.19 10.80 4.15
N SER A 240 22.05 10.97 3.47
CA SER A 240 20.73 11.18 4.09
C SER A 240 20.29 9.97 4.92
N TYR A 241 20.51 8.75 4.40
CA TYR A 241 20.20 7.52 5.11
C TYR A 241 21.08 7.37 6.36
N LEU A 242 22.39 7.62 6.25
CA LEU A 242 23.31 7.54 7.38
C LEU A 242 23.00 8.61 8.44
N LYS A 243 22.66 9.84 8.06
CA LYS A 243 22.19 10.88 8.99
C LYS A 243 20.91 10.43 9.71
N SER A 244 19.95 9.89 8.97
CA SER A 244 18.70 9.35 9.54
C SER A 244 18.97 8.19 10.50
N LEU A 245 19.85 7.27 10.12
CA LEU A 245 20.27 6.14 10.95
C LEU A 245 20.98 6.62 12.23
N LYS A 246 21.84 7.64 12.13
CA LYS A 246 22.50 8.27 13.28
C LYS A 246 21.50 8.94 14.21
N ASP A 247 20.52 9.66 13.66
CA ASP A 247 19.46 10.34 14.42
C ASP A 247 18.56 9.34 15.15
N MET A 248 18.20 8.23 14.50
CA MET A 248 17.49 7.12 15.12
C MET A 248 18.30 6.47 16.26
N THR A 249 19.64 6.47 16.15
CA THR A 249 20.53 5.80 17.12
C THR A 249 20.92 6.67 18.32
N THR A 250 21.13 7.97 18.13
CA THR A 250 21.58 8.94 19.15
C THR A 250 20.51 9.34 20.16
N ARG A 251 19.23 9.26 19.81
CA ARG A 251 18.14 9.75 20.67
C ARG A 251 17.71 8.72 21.70
N ARG A 252 18.45 8.57 22.81
CA ARG A 252 17.94 7.93 24.06
C ARG A 252 17.47 9.02 25.03
N GLY A 253 16.23 9.48 24.85
CA GLY A 253 15.59 10.45 25.74
C GLY A 253 14.18 10.87 25.34
N MET A 254 13.80 10.72 24.07
CA MET A 254 12.43 10.94 23.59
C MET A 254 11.92 9.72 22.82
N ASN A 255 11.45 8.73 23.58
CA ASN A 255 10.57 7.63 23.17
C ASN A 255 11.09 6.67 22.08
N ARG A 256 10.53 5.45 22.05
CA ARG A 256 10.22 4.79 20.77
C ARG A 256 9.80 5.91 19.81
N ALA A 257 10.48 6.16 18.68
CA ALA A 257 10.12 7.24 17.76
C ALA A 257 8.60 7.31 17.69
N LEU A 258 8.02 8.38 18.24
CA LEU A 258 6.60 8.39 18.61
C LEU A 258 5.84 8.14 17.30
N LYS A 259 5.32 6.92 17.14
CA LYS A 259 4.55 6.58 15.96
C LYS A 259 3.25 7.33 16.09
N LEU A 260 3.07 8.26 15.16
CA LEU A 260 1.95 9.15 15.08
C LEU A 260 1.03 8.63 13.98
N TYR A 261 -0.24 8.51 14.32
CA TYR A 261 -1.25 7.99 13.42
C TYR A 261 -2.29 9.08 13.16
N PRO A 262 -2.69 9.32 11.91
CA PRO A 262 -3.69 10.33 11.60
C PRO A 262 -5.02 9.96 12.25
N ALA A 263 -5.64 10.91 12.93
CA ALA A 263 -6.89 10.71 13.63
C ALA A 263 -7.78 11.94 13.49
N SER A 264 -9.05 11.72 13.21
CA SER A 264 -10.03 12.78 12.98
C SER A 264 -10.95 12.95 14.19
N LYS A 265 -11.43 14.18 14.38
CA LYS A 265 -12.37 14.56 15.41
C LYS A 265 -13.46 15.45 14.81
N ARG A 266 -14.72 15.09 15.00
CA ARG A 266 -15.87 15.94 14.63
C ARG A 266 -15.96 17.13 15.59
N THR A 267 -16.11 18.33 15.03
CA THR A 267 -16.24 19.59 15.77
C THR A 267 -17.48 20.35 15.34
N THR A 268 -17.74 21.50 15.95
CA THR A 268 -18.85 22.39 15.55
C THR A 268 -18.54 23.25 14.32
N SER A 269 -17.37 23.05 13.72
CA SER A 269 -16.88 23.70 12.50
C SER A 269 -16.26 22.65 11.58
N GLY A 270 -16.94 21.52 11.47
CA GLY A 270 -16.54 20.39 10.65
C GLY A 270 -15.59 19.38 11.28
N THR A 271 -15.18 18.39 10.49
CA THR A 271 -14.22 17.37 10.92
C THR A 271 -12.79 17.91 10.83
N LYS A 272 -12.01 17.74 11.90
CA LYS A 272 -10.61 18.17 11.98
C LYS A 272 -9.68 17.00 12.21
N TRP A 273 -8.52 17.02 11.56
CA TRP A 273 -7.51 15.98 11.61
C TRP A 273 -6.27 16.43 12.39
N GLY A 274 -5.70 15.48 13.13
CA GLY A 274 -4.47 15.61 13.88
C GLY A 274 -3.79 14.25 13.98
N TYR A 275 -2.92 14.06 14.97
CA TYR A 275 -2.19 12.80 15.12
C TYR A 275 -2.18 12.29 16.54
N ILE A 276 -2.52 11.02 16.71
CA ILE A 276 -2.52 10.30 17.98
C ILE A 276 -1.25 9.46 18.14
N ASN A 277 -0.83 9.21 19.38
CA ASN A 277 0.18 8.22 19.69
C ASN A 277 -0.41 6.79 19.77
N GLN A 278 0.43 5.82 20.14
CA GLN A 278 0.03 4.42 20.35
C GLN A 278 -1.02 4.20 21.46
N ASP A 279 -1.20 5.17 22.35
CA ASP A 279 -2.18 5.11 23.43
C ASP A 279 -3.51 5.83 23.07
N GLY A 280 -3.68 6.23 21.80
CA GLY A 280 -4.88 6.94 21.34
C GLY A 280 -4.94 8.41 21.72
N LYS A 281 -3.85 8.99 22.25
CA LYS A 281 -3.81 10.38 22.70
C LYS A 281 -3.29 11.29 21.60
N PHE A 282 -4.03 12.36 21.30
CA PHE A 282 -3.57 13.40 20.38
C PHE A 282 -2.28 14.05 20.89
N VAL A 283 -1.23 13.95 20.07
CA VAL A 283 0.07 14.62 20.25
C VAL A 283 0.08 15.89 19.41
N ILE A 284 -0.41 15.81 18.18
CA ILE A 284 -0.70 16.95 17.33
C ILE A 284 -2.21 17.12 17.32
N LYS A 285 -2.68 18.30 17.74
CA LYS A 285 -4.11 18.57 17.93
C LYS A 285 -4.87 18.48 16.60
N PRO A 286 -6.13 18.05 16.60
CA PRO A 286 -6.94 18.01 15.40
C PRO A 286 -7.37 19.42 14.98
N ILE A 287 -6.59 20.05 14.11
CA ILE A 287 -6.83 21.42 13.60
C ILE A 287 -6.85 21.48 12.06
N TYR A 288 -6.30 20.47 11.39
CA TYR A 288 -6.20 20.43 9.92
C TYR A 288 -7.50 19.96 9.29
N GLN A 289 -7.74 20.32 8.03
CA GLN A 289 -8.90 19.82 7.28
C GLN A 289 -8.69 18.38 6.82
N ASN A 290 -7.43 17.99 6.55
CA ASN A 290 -7.03 16.63 6.15
C ASN A 290 -5.54 16.43 6.47
N THR A 291 -5.12 15.17 6.61
CA THR A 291 -3.74 14.75 6.90
C THR A 291 -3.41 13.43 6.19
N LYS A 292 -2.20 13.29 5.65
CA LYS A 292 -1.64 11.98 5.24
C LYS A 292 -0.86 11.33 6.39
N GLU A 293 -0.48 10.07 6.23
CA GLU A 293 0.40 9.39 7.19
C GLU A 293 1.80 10.02 7.19
N PHE A 294 2.50 9.92 8.33
CA PHE A 294 3.91 10.28 8.38
C PHE A 294 4.73 9.33 7.52
N ASP A 295 5.50 9.89 6.59
CA ASP A 295 6.44 9.10 5.82
C ASP A 295 7.43 8.38 6.75
N LYS A 296 7.67 7.11 6.45
CA LYS A 296 8.47 6.23 7.32
C LYS A 296 9.93 6.67 7.36
N PHE A 297 10.44 7.28 6.29
CA PHE A 297 11.84 7.63 6.10
C PHE A 297 12.12 9.09 6.48
N THR A 298 11.38 10.04 5.91
CA THR A 298 11.58 11.48 6.17
C THR A 298 10.98 11.90 7.50
N GLY A 299 9.94 11.20 7.98
CA GLY A 299 9.21 11.57 9.18
C GLY A 299 8.40 12.85 9.03
N LEU A 300 8.02 13.20 7.80
CA LEU A 300 7.15 14.32 7.48
C LEU A 300 5.75 13.84 7.11
N ALA A 301 4.76 14.69 7.31
CA ALA A 301 3.39 14.42 6.88
C ALA A 301 2.79 15.61 6.14
N VAL A 302 1.99 15.29 5.13
CA VAL A 302 1.21 16.28 4.37
C VAL A 302 -0.02 16.67 5.18
N VAL A 303 -0.27 17.97 5.32
CA VAL A 303 -1.46 18.50 5.99
C VAL A 303 -2.16 19.53 5.11
N LYS A 304 -3.49 19.55 5.18
CA LYS A 304 -4.34 20.51 4.46
C LYS A 304 -4.89 21.57 5.40
N GLU A 305 -4.70 22.82 5.02
CA GLU A 305 -5.32 23.99 5.64
C GLU A 305 -5.90 24.86 4.51
N ASP A 306 -7.19 25.16 4.60
CA ASP A 306 -7.96 25.80 3.53
C ASP A 306 -7.78 25.08 2.17
N SER A 307 -7.45 25.81 1.11
CA SER A 307 -7.27 25.22 -0.23
C SER A 307 -5.87 24.64 -0.45
N TYR A 308 -4.95 24.78 0.51
CA TYR A 308 -3.53 24.49 0.29
C TYR A 308 -2.99 23.39 1.21
N LEU A 309 -1.93 22.74 0.73
CA LEU A 309 -1.20 21.69 1.39
C LEU A 309 0.17 22.22 1.84
N GLY A 310 0.60 21.73 3.00
CA GLY A 310 1.92 21.95 3.58
C GLY A 310 2.50 20.67 4.17
N LEU A 311 3.71 20.79 4.71
CA LEU A 311 4.44 19.69 5.36
C LEU A 311 4.72 20.02 6.82
N ILE A 312 4.48 19.06 7.70
CA ILE A 312 4.83 19.16 9.11
C ILE A 312 5.78 18.04 9.54
N ASP A 313 6.57 18.34 10.57
CA ASP A 313 7.36 17.34 11.29
C ASP A 313 6.52 16.58 12.35
N ARG A 314 7.14 15.60 13.02
CA ARG A 314 6.50 14.79 14.08
C ARG A 314 6.15 15.56 15.36
N PHE A 315 6.58 16.82 15.46
CA PHE A 315 6.25 17.72 16.57
C PHE A 315 5.09 18.66 16.19
N GLY A 316 4.63 18.63 14.94
CA GLY A 316 3.60 19.51 14.41
C GLY A 316 4.13 20.86 13.95
N ASN A 317 5.45 21.04 13.81
CA ASN A 317 6.01 22.26 13.24
C ASN A 317 5.95 22.18 11.72
N TYR A 318 5.61 23.30 11.08
CA TYR A 318 5.68 23.41 9.63
C TYR A 318 7.13 23.38 9.14
N VAL A 319 7.43 22.42 8.27
CA VAL A 319 8.60 22.43 7.38
C VAL A 319 8.28 23.30 6.16
N ILE A 320 7.09 23.10 5.58
CA ILE A 320 6.51 23.96 4.55
C ILE A 320 5.13 24.38 5.01
N LYS A 321 4.89 25.69 5.10
CA LYS A 321 3.54 26.22 5.35
C LYS A 321 2.60 25.93 4.16
N PRO A 322 1.28 25.78 4.39
CA PRO A 322 0.32 25.55 3.32
C PRO A 322 0.45 26.59 2.21
N LYS A 323 0.81 26.14 1.01
CA LYS A 323 0.94 26.99 -0.19
C LYS A 323 0.80 26.22 -1.52
N PHE A 324 0.85 24.89 -1.48
CA PHE A 324 0.75 24.05 -2.67
C PHE A 324 -0.68 23.58 -2.88
N LEU A 325 -1.10 23.44 -4.14
CA LEU A 325 -2.38 22.84 -4.50
C LEU A 325 -2.34 21.32 -4.31
N GLU A 326 -1.19 20.69 -4.60
CA GLU A 326 -0.96 19.26 -4.43
C GLU A 326 0.43 18.96 -3.84
N ILE A 327 0.52 17.93 -2.99
CA ILE A 327 1.77 17.33 -2.51
C ILE A 327 1.63 15.82 -2.57
N ASN A 328 2.43 15.19 -3.43
CA ASN A 328 2.52 13.74 -3.54
C ASN A 328 3.27 13.15 -2.34
N GLY A 329 3.12 11.85 -2.11
CA GLY A 329 3.90 11.16 -1.07
C GLY A 329 5.40 11.25 -1.36
N PHE A 330 6.22 11.09 -0.32
CA PHE A 330 7.66 11.00 -0.51
C PHE A 330 8.02 9.68 -1.21
N SER A 331 8.84 9.77 -2.25
CA SER A 331 9.53 8.62 -2.86
C SER A 331 11.02 8.92 -2.90
N GLU A 332 11.84 7.99 -2.41
CA GLU A 332 13.30 8.13 -2.37
C GLU A 332 13.80 9.41 -1.65
N GLY A 333 13.00 9.96 -0.71
CA GLY A 333 13.32 11.18 0.03
C GLY A 333 12.83 12.48 -0.62
N LEU A 334 12.23 12.40 -1.81
CA LEU A 334 11.74 13.56 -2.57
C LEU A 334 10.20 13.54 -2.66
N ALA A 335 9.60 14.72 -2.74
CA ALA A 335 8.17 14.87 -2.96
C ALA A 335 7.90 15.77 -4.18
N ILE A 336 6.89 15.39 -4.96
CA ILE A 336 6.38 16.22 -6.07
C ILE A 336 5.34 17.17 -5.49
N VAL A 337 5.47 18.44 -5.82
CA VAL A 337 4.57 19.52 -5.37
C VAL A 337 4.02 20.25 -6.57
N VAL A 338 2.77 20.71 -6.46
CA VAL A 338 2.08 21.45 -7.51
C VAL A 338 1.59 22.77 -6.94
N ASP A 339 1.93 23.88 -7.59
CA ASP A 339 1.33 25.20 -7.36
C ASP A 339 0.67 25.72 -8.64
N GLU A 340 0.25 26.99 -8.66
CA GLU A 340 -0.44 27.61 -9.79
C GLU A 340 0.41 27.65 -11.08
N GLU A 341 1.73 27.52 -10.98
CA GLU A 341 2.62 27.51 -12.14
C GLU A 341 2.77 26.09 -12.73
N GLY A 342 2.73 25.05 -11.90
CA GLY A 342 2.87 23.66 -12.33
C GLY A 342 3.65 22.76 -11.35
N PHE A 343 4.23 21.68 -11.87
CA PHE A 343 4.92 20.65 -11.10
C PHE A 343 6.37 21.05 -10.78
N LYS A 344 6.78 20.81 -9.54
CA LYS A 344 8.14 21.02 -9.00
C LYS A 344 8.52 19.84 -8.09
N VAL A 345 9.81 19.69 -7.79
CA VAL A 345 10.30 18.68 -6.81
C VAL A 345 10.83 19.39 -5.58
N THR A 346 10.48 18.87 -4.41
CA THR A 346 11.02 19.32 -3.12
C THR A 346 11.71 18.19 -2.36
N ASP A 347 12.76 18.54 -1.64
CA ASP A 347 13.45 17.64 -0.71
C ASP A 347 12.78 17.60 0.68
N GLU A 348 13.33 16.82 1.61
CA GLU A 348 12.83 16.72 3.00
C GLU A 348 13.01 18.01 3.82
N THR A 349 13.79 18.97 3.35
CA THR A 349 13.95 20.28 4.00
C THR A 349 12.88 21.28 3.53
N GLY A 350 12.14 20.93 2.47
CA GLY A 350 11.20 21.80 1.79
C GLY A 350 11.84 22.74 0.77
N THR A 351 13.08 22.45 0.36
CA THR A 351 13.78 23.19 -0.70
C THR A 351 13.27 22.69 -2.05
N ILE A 352 12.94 23.60 -2.96
CA ILE A 352 12.63 23.25 -4.36
C ILE A 352 13.95 23.01 -5.09
N ILE A 353 14.11 21.82 -5.67
CA ILE A 353 15.37 21.39 -6.31
C ILE A 353 15.32 21.43 -7.84
N THR A 354 14.12 21.54 -8.43
CA THR A 354 13.96 21.73 -9.87
C THR A 354 14.31 23.15 -10.31
N ASN A 355 14.99 23.27 -11.44
CA ASN A 355 15.43 24.56 -12.00
C ASN A 355 14.35 25.28 -12.82
N GLN A 356 13.27 24.60 -13.18
CA GLN A 356 12.12 25.14 -13.91
C GLN A 356 10.82 24.49 -13.46
N VAL A 357 9.71 24.90 -14.08
CA VAL A 357 8.37 24.38 -13.84
C VAL A 357 8.00 23.40 -14.96
N TYR A 358 7.32 22.31 -14.60
CA TYR A 358 6.94 21.24 -15.52
C TYR A 358 5.42 21.06 -15.59
N ASP A 359 4.91 20.49 -16.69
CA ASP A 359 3.48 20.18 -16.81
C ASP A 359 3.10 18.89 -16.08
N PHE A 360 4.08 18.02 -15.86
CA PHE A 360 3.92 16.76 -15.16
C PHE A 360 5.29 16.26 -14.68
N ILE A 361 5.32 15.67 -13.49
CA ILE A 361 6.44 14.90 -12.96
C ILE A 361 5.87 13.61 -12.35
N GLY A 362 6.40 12.45 -12.78
CA GLY A 362 6.11 11.14 -12.22
C GLY A 362 6.87 10.87 -10.93
N ASN A 363 6.52 9.82 -10.20
CA ASN A 363 7.21 9.47 -8.96
C ASN A 363 8.68 9.11 -9.22
N TYR A 364 9.54 9.40 -8.24
CA TYR A 364 10.91 8.92 -8.27
C TYR A 364 10.96 7.40 -8.14
N SER A 365 11.66 6.76 -9.06
CA SER A 365 12.00 5.33 -9.09
C SER A 365 13.41 5.17 -9.61
N GLU A 366 14.27 4.46 -8.88
CA GLU A 366 15.68 4.26 -9.20
C GLU A 366 16.43 5.60 -9.40
N LYS A 367 16.16 6.57 -8.53
CA LYS A 367 16.75 7.91 -8.52
C LYS A 367 16.44 8.73 -9.77
N ARG A 368 15.31 8.44 -10.42
CA ARG A 368 14.85 9.13 -11.63
C ARG A 368 13.36 9.40 -11.56
N ALA A 369 12.93 10.51 -12.15
CA ALA A 369 11.52 10.82 -12.35
C ALA A 369 11.27 11.21 -13.82
N VAL A 370 10.25 10.63 -14.44
CA VAL A 370 9.77 11.08 -15.75
C VAL A 370 9.21 12.49 -15.59
N PHE A 371 9.56 13.41 -16.48
CA PHE A 371 8.92 14.72 -16.56
C PHE A 371 8.34 14.95 -17.95
N ARG A 372 7.39 15.88 -18.05
CA ARG A 372 6.82 16.35 -19.31
C ARG A 372 6.84 17.87 -19.38
N ILE A 373 7.22 18.37 -20.54
CA ILE A 373 7.05 19.78 -20.93
C ILE A 373 6.30 19.86 -22.26
N THR A 374 5.51 20.91 -22.42
CA THR A 374 4.72 21.20 -23.62
C THR A 374 5.26 22.46 -24.25
N SER A 375 5.65 22.38 -25.53
CA SER A 375 6.11 23.55 -26.27
C SER A 375 4.96 24.54 -26.52
N ASP A 376 5.31 25.78 -26.88
CA ASP A 376 4.33 26.80 -27.31
C ASP A 376 3.47 26.34 -28.51
N GLU A 377 3.97 25.38 -29.30
CA GLU A 377 3.27 24.78 -30.43
C GLU A 377 2.34 23.61 -30.03
N GLY A 378 2.28 23.28 -28.74
CA GLY A 378 1.43 22.24 -28.17
C GLY A 378 2.02 20.84 -28.21
N GLU A 379 3.31 20.69 -28.55
CA GLU A 379 3.98 19.40 -28.57
C GLU A 379 4.46 19.02 -27.16
N ALA A 380 3.95 17.91 -26.62
CA ALA A 380 4.35 17.40 -25.32
C ALA A 380 5.49 16.38 -25.46
N LEU A 381 6.61 16.65 -24.79
CA LEU A 381 7.80 15.82 -24.79
C LEU A 381 8.18 15.39 -23.38
N TYR A 382 8.72 14.18 -23.28
CA TYR A 382 9.11 13.54 -22.03
C TYR A 382 10.63 13.40 -21.93
N GLY A 383 11.13 13.60 -20.71
CA GLY A 383 12.53 13.43 -20.31
C GLY A 383 12.63 12.83 -18.90
N TYR A 384 13.82 12.85 -18.31
CA TYR A 384 14.07 12.32 -16.97
C TYR A 384 14.89 13.27 -16.09
N LEU A 385 14.41 13.47 -14.87
CA LEU A 385 15.10 14.16 -13.79
C LEU A 385 15.95 13.18 -12.98
N ASP A 386 17.06 13.66 -12.41
CA ASP A 386 17.78 12.98 -11.33
C ASP A 386 17.27 13.39 -9.93
N GLU A 387 17.83 12.75 -8.89
CA GLU A 387 17.54 13.03 -7.47
C GLU A 387 17.94 14.45 -7.01
N GLN A 388 18.68 15.20 -7.82
CA GLN A 388 19.00 16.61 -7.59
C GLN A 388 18.07 17.56 -8.38
N GLY A 389 17.09 17.02 -9.11
CA GLY A 389 16.16 17.80 -9.92
C GLY A 389 16.73 18.30 -11.24
N ASN A 390 17.88 17.76 -11.69
CA ASN A 390 18.47 18.11 -12.98
C ASN A 390 17.93 17.20 -14.10
N GLU A 391 17.77 17.78 -15.28
CA GLU A 391 17.44 17.02 -16.50
C GLU A 391 18.66 16.24 -16.98
N VAL A 392 18.70 14.94 -16.64
CA VAL A 392 19.76 14.01 -17.08
C VAL A 392 19.42 13.36 -18.41
N ILE A 393 18.15 13.38 -18.80
CA ILE A 393 17.67 13.09 -20.15
C ILE A 393 16.73 14.22 -20.53
N GLU A 394 17.14 15.04 -21.50
CA GLU A 394 16.34 16.15 -22.02
C GLU A 394 15.04 15.65 -22.65
N ALA A 395 13.99 16.49 -22.60
CA ALA A 395 12.69 16.17 -23.18
C ALA A 395 12.78 15.96 -24.70
N SER A 396 12.68 14.70 -25.13
CA SER A 396 12.87 14.30 -26.53
C SER A 396 12.01 13.11 -26.95
N TYR A 397 11.29 12.48 -26.02
CA TYR A 397 10.42 11.35 -26.28
C TYR A 397 8.95 11.75 -26.33
N LEU A 398 8.15 11.09 -27.17
CA LEU A 398 6.71 11.32 -27.25
C LEU A 398 5.94 10.72 -26.06
N ASP A 399 6.56 9.77 -25.36
CA ASP A 399 6.05 9.12 -24.14
C ASP A 399 7.20 8.40 -23.42
N ALA A 400 7.11 8.22 -22.10
CA ALA A 400 8.18 7.62 -21.29
C ALA A 400 7.61 6.87 -20.08
N ASN A 401 8.07 5.63 -19.86
CA ASN A 401 7.79 4.87 -18.65
C ASN A 401 8.89 5.07 -17.59
N ASP A 402 8.58 4.74 -16.34
CA ASP A 402 9.55 4.75 -15.24
C ASP A 402 10.71 3.76 -15.48
N PHE A 403 11.87 4.05 -14.86
CA PHE A 403 12.99 3.12 -14.83
C PHE A 403 12.72 1.95 -13.87
N TYR A 404 13.07 0.75 -14.34
CA TYR A 404 13.07 -0.49 -13.57
C TYR A 404 14.26 -1.37 -14.01
N GLU A 405 15.07 -1.82 -13.06
CA GLU A 405 16.38 -2.48 -13.27
C GLU A 405 17.23 -1.76 -14.33
N GLU A 406 17.40 -0.44 -14.17
CA GLU A 406 18.16 0.44 -15.06
C GLU A 406 17.67 0.48 -16.52
N ARG A 407 16.40 0.15 -16.77
CA ARG A 407 15.81 0.18 -18.11
C ARG A 407 14.48 0.89 -18.12
N ALA A 408 14.21 1.63 -19.19
CA ALA A 408 12.91 2.25 -19.43
C ALA A 408 12.49 2.07 -20.88
N VAL A 409 11.18 1.93 -21.09
CA VAL A 409 10.59 1.93 -22.44
C VAL A 409 10.08 3.32 -22.75
N VAL A 410 10.54 3.87 -23.87
CA VAL A 410 10.18 5.22 -24.35
C VAL A 410 9.58 5.14 -25.75
N LYS A 411 8.66 6.06 -26.06
CA LYS A 411 8.12 6.22 -27.41
C LYS A 411 8.97 7.26 -28.15
N ILE A 412 9.63 6.82 -29.21
CA ILE A 412 10.54 7.66 -30.00
C ILE A 412 9.77 8.40 -31.08
N GLU A 413 8.98 7.65 -31.86
CA GLU A 413 8.14 8.17 -32.94
C GLU A 413 6.82 7.38 -32.97
N ASP A 414 5.91 7.74 -33.88
CA ASP A 414 4.69 6.97 -34.07
C ASP A 414 4.97 5.53 -34.53
N ASN A 415 4.51 4.57 -33.72
CA ASN A 415 4.77 3.13 -33.86
C ASN A 415 6.25 2.72 -33.71
N GLN A 416 7.07 3.56 -33.07
CA GLN A 416 8.44 3.19 -32.71
C GLN A 416 8.71 3.46 -31.23
N PHE A 417 9.06 2.39 -30.52
CA PHE A 417 9.49 2.42 -29.13
C PHE A 417 10.96 2.05 -29.02
N GLY A 418 11.60 2.43 -27.92
CA GLY A 418 12.96 2.02 -27.60
C GLY A 418 13.08 1.59 -26.14
N LEU A 419 14.00 0.66 -25.89
CA LEU A 419 14.47 0.34 -24.55
C LEU A 419 15.75 1.14 -24.29
N ILE A 420 15.77 1.98 -23.26
CA ILE A 420 16.90 2.88 -22.97
C ILE A 420 17.56 2.56 -21.63
N THR A 421 18.83 2.93 -21.51
CA THR A 421 19.58 2.97 -20.24
C THR A 421 19.44 4.34 -19.55
N PRO A 422 19.87 4.49 -18.28
CA PRO A 422 19.84 5.78 -17.57
C PRO A 422 20.76 6.85 -18.17
N LYS A 423 21.64 6.46 -19.12
CA LYS A 423 22.52 7.35 -19.89
C LYS A 423 21.93 7.73 -21.26
N ASN A 424 20.62 7.51 -21.45
CA ASN A 424 19.91 7.73 -22.70
C ASN A 424 20.42 6.91 -23.89
N GLN A 425 21.05 5.75 -23.63
CA GLN A 425 21.50 4.87 -24.71
C GLN A 425 20.37 3.92 -25.10
N VAL A 426 19.97 3.95 -26.37
CA VAL A 426 18.99 3.01 -26.93
C VAL A 426 19.63 1.63 -27.05
N ILE A 427 19.16 0.68 -26.26
CA ILE A 427 19.56 -0.73 -26.26
C ILE A 427 18.94 -1.43 -27.47
N GLU A 428 17.64 -1.23 -27.69
CA GLU A 428 16.87 -1.89 -28.75
C GLU A 428 15.74 -0.99 -29.25
N ARG A 429 15.33 -1.17 -30.52
CA ARG A 429 14.19 -0.47 -31.13
C ARG A 429 13.09 -1.45 -31.51
N TYR A 430 11.86 -1.02 -31.29
CA TYR A 430 10.67 -1.82 -31.53
C TYR A 430 9.72 -1.09 -32.46
N ASP A 431 9.52 -1.64 -33.66
CA ASP A 431 8.55 -1.12 -34.64
C ASP A 431 7.15 -1.71 -34.38
N TYR A 432 6.52 -1.27 -33.28
CA TYR A 432 5.20 -1.69 -32.83
C TYR A 432 4.31 -0.51 -32.47
N ASN A 433 3.00 -0.66 -32.65
CA ASN A 433 2.02 0.36 -32.29
C ASN A 433 2.01 0.68 -30.78
N TYR A 434 2.37 -0.30 -29.95
CA TYR A 434 2.54 -0.13 -28.51
C TYR A 434 3.56 -1.13 -27.96
N VAL A 435 4.39 -0.67 -27.04
CA VAL A 435 5.24 -1.49 -26.17
C VAL A 435 5.04 -1.02 -24.73
N GLY A 436 4.70 -1.93 -23.84
CA GLY A 436 4.47 -1.64 -22.42
C GLY A 436 5.76 -1.43 -21.63
N PRO A 437 5.64 -1.00 -20.36
CA PRO A 437 6.80 -0.78 -19.49
C PRO A 437 7.62 -2.05 -19.29
N TYR A 438 8.92 -1.87 -19.08
CA TYR A 438 9.78 -2.93 -18.57
C TYR A 438 9.50 -3.09 -17.08
N ALA A 439 8.92 -4.23 -16.67
CA ALA A 439 8.42 -4.42 -15.32
C ALA A 439 8.97 -5.67 -14.62
N SER A 440 9.19 -6.78 -15.34
CA SER A 440 9.95 -7.93 -14.86
C SER A 440 10.18 -8.98 -15.97
N GLU A 441 11.08 -9.95 -15.71
CA GLU A 441 11.21 -11.21 -16.44
C GLU A 441 11.54 -11.12 -17.95
N ASP A 442 12.20 -10.04 -18.38
CA ASP A 442 12.65 -9.83 -19.78
C ASP A 442 11.53 -9.98 -20.83
N LYS A 443 10.27 -9.73 -20.45
CA LYS A 443 9.11 -9.81 -21.35
C LYS A 443 8.32 -8.52 -21.36
N LEU A 444 8.26 -7.89 -22.53
CA LEU A 444 7.48 -6.67 -22.76
C LEU A 444 6.16 -7.01 -23.43
N ILE A 445 5.09 -6.37 -22.97
CA ILE A 445 3.80 -6.40 -23.67
C ILE A 445 3.97 -5.63 -24.98
N PHE A 446 3.46 -6.15 -26.09
CA PHE A 446 3.46 -5.44 -27.36
C PHE A 446 2.13 -5.58 -28.11
N LYS A 447 1.93 -4.68 -29.08
CA LYS A 447 0.82 -4.71 -30.03
C LYS A 447 1.31 -4.32 -31.43
N LYS A 448 1.12 -5.22 -32.40
CA LYS A 448 1.58 -5.04 -33.79
C LYS A 448 0.83 -3.93 -34.54
N ASP A 449 -0.49 -4.06 -34.63
CA ASP A 449 -1.32 -3.20 -35.47
C ASP A 449 -2.39 -2.50 -34.63
N LYS A 450 -3.27 -1.72 -35.28
CA LYS A 450 -4.53 -1.27 -34.67
C LYS A 450 -5.47 -2.42 -34.25
N SER A 451 -5.10 -3.69 -34.45
CA SER A 451 -5.87 -4.92 -34.22
C SER A 451 -6.29 -5.19 -32.76
N LYS A 452 -6.02 -4.28 -31.82
CA LYS A 452 -6.41 -4.32 -30.40
C LYS A 452 -5.98 -5.60 -29.65
N LYS A 453 -4.99 -6.35 -30.15
CA LYS A 453 -4.50 -7.57 -29.49
C LYS A 453 -3.08 -7.41 -28.98
N TYR A 454 -2.84 -7.90 -27.77
CA TYR A 454 -1.57 -7.88 -27.06
C TYR A 454 -0.89 -9.26 -27.12
N GLY A 455 0.44 -9.24 -27.16
CA GLY A 455 1.31 -10.40 -26.98
C GLY A 455 2.52 -10.01 -26.13
N TYR A 456 3.53 -10.88 -26.09
CA TYR A 456 4.78 -10.61 -25.39
C TYR A 456 6.00 -10.77 -26.31
N ILE A 457 6.93 -9.83 -26.24
CA ILE A 457 8.25 -9.88 -26.88
C ILE A 457 9.33 -9.95 -25.80
N SER A 458 10.48 -10.51 -26.14
CA SER A 458 11.70 -10.37 -25.34
C SER A 458 12.24 -8.94 -25.43
N THR A 459 13.18 -8.58 -24.55
CA THR A 459 13.94 -7.33 -24.63
C THR A 459 14.82 -7.20 -25.88
N ALA A 460 15.02 -8.29 -26.63
CA ALA A 460 15.65 -8.27 -27.96
C ALA A 460 14.62 -8.14 -29.11
N GLY A 461 13.34 -7.87 -28.80
CA GLY A 461 12.28 -7.69 -29.78
C GLY A 461 11.69 -8.98 -30.38
N ALA A 462 12.25 -10.15 -30.07
CA ALA A 462 11.72 -11.43 -30.55
C ALA A 462 10.38 -11.75 -29.86
N ILE A 463 9.35 -12.11 -30.65
CA ILE A 463 8.03 -12.50 -30.14
C ILE A 463 8.17 -13.80 -29.33
N VAL A 464 7.90 -13.72 -28.02
CA VAL A 464 7.90 -14.89 -27.12
C VAL A 464 6.50 -15.48 -26.97
N LEU A 465 5.46 -14.65 -27.02
CA LEU A 465 4.06 -15.07 -27.04
C LEU A 465 3.30 -14.25 -28.11
N PRO A 466 2.52 -14.91 -28.98
CA PRO A 466 1.84 -14.23 -30.09
C PRO A 466 0.79 -13.24 -29.59
N ALA A 467 0.49 -12.23 -30.41
CA ALA A 467 -0.51 -11.21 -30.09
C ALA A 467 -1.95 -11.74 -30.23
N THR A 468 -2.45 -12.43 -29.21
CA THR A 468 -3.78 -13.07 -29.19
C THR A 468 -4.73 -12.55 -28.11
N TYR A 469 -4.19 -11.88 -27.09
CA TYR A 469 -4.95 -11.44 -25.91
C TYR A 469 -5.64 -10.10 -26.19
N SER A 470 -6.90 -9.92 -25.76
CA SER A 470 -7.55 -8.59 -25.82
C SER A 470 -7.01 -7.62 -24.79
N ASP A 471 -6.42 -8.13 -23.71
CA ASP A 471 -5.73 -7.36 -22.68
C ASP A 471 -4.66 -8.24 -22.00
N ALA A 472 -3.61 -7.65 -21.46
CA ALA A 472 -2.47 -8.36 -20.91
C ALA A 472 -1.73 -7.52 -19.84
N ASN A 473 -1.53 -8.11 -18.66
CA ASN A 473 -0.68 -7.53 -17.62
C ASN A 473 0.77 -7.99 -17.79
N PRO A 474 1.75 -7.25 -17.23
CA PRO A 474 3.14 -7.69 -17.21
C PRO A 474 3.27 -9.04 -16.51
N PHE A 475 4.31 -9.79 -16.88
CA PHE A 475 4.69 -10.95 -16.09
C PHE A 475 5.11 -10.49 -14.69
N LYS A 476 4.77 -11.29 -13.69
CA LYS A 476 5.21 -11.18 -12.30
C LYS A 476 5.16 -12.58 -11.69
N ASP A 477 6.22 -12.99 -11.01
CA ASP A 477 6.35 -14.32 -10.40
C ASP A 477 6.07 -15.47 -11.39
N SER A 478 6.56 -15.35 -12.63
CA SER A 478 6.37 -16.29 -13.74
C SER A 478 4.91 -16.50 -14.16
N ARG A 479 4.05 -15.53 -13.87
CA ARG A 479 2.63 -15.53 -14.23
C ARG A 479 2.22 -14.20 -14.85
N ALA A 480 1.23 -14.25 -15.73
CA ALA A 480 0.59 -13.04 -16.26
C ALA A 480 -0.93 -13.21 -16.31
N ILE A 481 -1.65 -12.15 -15.96
CA ILE A 481 -3.10 -12.07 -16.14
C ILE A 481 -3.38 -11.61 -17.56
N VAL A 482 -4.21 -12.33 -18.29
CA VAL A 482 -4.58 -12.01 -19.68
C VAL A 482 -6.09 -12.12 -19.87
N ASN A 483 -6.63 -11.29 -20.76
CA ASN A 483 -8.02 -11.36 -21.18
C ASN A 483 -8.12 -11.88 -22.62
N MET A 484 -9.07 -12.78 -22.87
CA MET A 484 -9.28 -13.35 -24.21
C MET A 484 -10.37 -12.65 -25.03
N SER A 485 -11.19 -11.81 -24.41
CA SER A 485 -12.37 -11.21 -25.05
C SER A 485 -12.50 -9.72 -24.77
N SER A 486 -12.79 -8.97 -25.85
CA SER A 486 -13.05 -7.53 -25.80
C SER A 486 -14.53 -7.18 -25.66
N LYS A 487 -15.43 -8.18 -25.55
CA LYS A 487 -16.88 -7.98 -25.40
C LYS A 487 -17.37 -8.25 -23.98
N LYS A 488 -17.16 -9.49 -23.51
CA LYS A 488 -17.37 -9.92 -22.12
C LYS A 488 -16.02 -10.37 -21.56
N ASN A 489 -15.63 -9.88 -20.39
CA ASN A 489 -14.35 -10.21 -19.78
C ASN A 489 -14.20 -11.72 -19.62
N LYS A 490 -13.02 -12.21 -20.00
CA LYS A 490 -12.60 -13.61 -19.92
C LYS A 490 -11.15 -13.62 -19.47
N TYR A 491 -10.94 -13.18 -18.24
CA TYR A 491 -9.62 -13.14 -17.62
C TYR A 491 -9.19 -14.55 -17.19
N GLY A 492 -7.94 -14.87 -17.47
CA GLY A 492 -7.24 -16.07 -17.02
C GLY A 492 -5.80 -15.74 -16.62
N VAL A 493 -5.09 -16.73 -16.09
CA VAL A 493 -3.67 -16.62 -15.74
C VAL A 493 -2.87 -17.58 -16.61
N ILE A 494 -1.81 -17.10 -17.24
CA ILE A 494 -0.88 -17.90 -18.04
C ILE A 494 0.47 -18.05 -17.34
N ASN A 495 1.15 -19.16 -17.62
CA ASN A 495 2.56 -19.36 -17.26
C ASN A 495 3.50 -18.69 -18.28
N SER A 496 4.81 -18.81 -18.05
CA SER A 496 5.84 -18.25 -18.92
C SER A 496 5.86 -18.79 -20.36
N LYS A 497 5.24 -19.96 -20.61
CA LYS A 497 5.08 -20.59 -21.93
C LYS A 497 3.76 -20.21 -22.62
N GLY A 498 2.87 -19.49 -21.94
CA GLY A 498 1.54 -19.12 -22.43
C GLY A 498 0.44 -20.13 -22.13
N ASP A 499 0.73 -21.22 -21.39
CA ASP A 499 -0.30 -22.17 -21.00
C ASP A 499 -1.16 -21.58 -19.88
N PHE A 500 -2.47 -21.77 -19.96
CA PHE A 500 -3.39 -21.34 -18.91
C PHE A 500 -3.25 -22.18 -17.64
N VAL A 501 -2.83 -21.52 -16.57
CA VAL A 501 -2.86 -22.01 -15.19
C VAL A 501 -4.25 -21.80 -14.60
N ILE A 502 -4.87 -20.65 -14.88
CA ILE A 502 -6.28 -20.38 -14.62
C ILE A 502 -6.96 -20.11 -15.96
N LYS A 503 -7.99 -20.89 -16.29
CA LYS A 503 -8.72 -20.75 -17.56
C LYS A 503 -9.37 -19.37 -17.71
N PRO A 504 -9.45 -18.81 -18.92
CA PRO A 504 -9.99 -17.48 -19.18
C PRO A 504 -11.52 -17.47 -19.16
N GLU A 505 -12.09 -17.61 -17.97
CA GLU A 505 -13.54 -17.72 -17.74
C GLU A 505 -14.07 -16.69 -16.73
N TYR A 506 -13.18 -15.85 -16.19
CA TYR A 506 -13.49 -14.98 -15.06
C TYR A 506 -13.71 -13.53 -15.49
N PHE A 507 -14.58 -12.85 -14.74
CA PHE A 507 -14.94 -11.47 -15.02
C PHE A 507 -13.80 -10.51 -14.65
N GLU A 508 -13.04 -10.85 -13.62
CA GLU A 508 -11.95 -10.04 -13.07
C GLU A 508 -10.88 -10.95 -12.43
N LEU A 509 -9.62 -10.52 -12.48
CA LEU A 509 -8.48 -11.17 -11.80
C LEU A 509 -7.57 -10.09 -11.22
N LYS A 510 -7.12 -10.28 -9.98
CA LYS A 510 -6.12 -9.43 -9.33
C LYS A 510 -4.93 -10.27 -8.90
N ASN A 511 -3.72 -9.80 -9.18
CA ASN A 511 -2.51 -10.36 -8.57
C ASN A 511 -2.36 -9.72 -7.19
N LEU A 512 -2.44 -10.52 -6.14
CA LEU A 512 -2.40 -10.05 -4.75
C LEU A 512 -0.98 -10.08 -4.17
N GLY A 513 0.05 -10.44 -4.95
CA GLY A 513 1.40 -10.69 -4.45
C GLY A 513 1.53 -12.03 -3.72
N GLU A 514 2.76 -12.36 -3.32
CA GLU A 514 3.12 -13.59 -2.57
C GLU A 514 2.56 -14.90 -3.18
N GLY A 515 2.42 -14.94 -4.51
CA GLY A 515 1.88 -16.11 -5.22
C GLY A 515 0.37 -16.32 -5.02
N ARG A 516 -0.42 -15.24 -4.87
CA ARG A 516 -1.88 -15.28 -4.73
C ARG A 516 -2.60 -14.45 -5.77
N PHE A 517 -3.79 -14.94 -6.14
CA PHE A 517 -4.72 -14.26 -7.02
C PHE A 517 -6.10 -14.14 -6.39
N ALA A 518 -6.75 -12.99 -6.54
CA ALA A 518 -8.20 -12.89 -6.36
C ALA A 518 -8.88 -13.18 -7.70
N VAL A 519 -9.67 -14.26 -7.76
CA VAL A 519 -10.40 -14.68 -8.95
C VAL A 519 -11.85 -14.26 -8.82
N GLY A 520 -12.30 -13.39 -9.73
CA GLY A 520 -13.57 -12.69 -9.63
C GLY A 520 -14.66 -13.22 -10.57
N LYS A 521 -15.85 -13.44 -10.02
CA LYS A 521 -17.10 -13.60 -10.77
C LYS A 521 -17.99 -12.40 -10.53
N ALA A 522 -18.64 -11.91 -11.59
CA ALA A 522 -19.67 -10.90 -11.45
C ALA A 522 -20.75 -11.37 -10.45
N ILE A 523 -21.24 -10.47 -9.62
CA ILE A 523 -22.37 -10.75 -8.72
C ILE A 523 -23.60 -11.15 -9.54
N ASP A 524 -23.82 -10.42 -10.64
CA ASP A 524 -24.84 -10.65 -11.65
C ASP A 524 -24.17 -10.65 -13.03
N ASP A 525 -24.29 -11.77 -13.76
CA ASP A 525 -23.65 -11.97 -15.07
C ASP A 525 -24.21 -11.08 -16.18
N ASP A 526 -25.46 -10.62 -16.03
CA ASP A 526 -26.15 -9.71 -16.95
C ASP A 526 -25.91 -8.23 -16.55
N GLN A 527 -25.51 -7.99 -15.29
CA GLN A 527 -25.20 -6.65 -14.75
C GLN A 527 -23.84 -6.64 -14.03
N PRO A 528 -22.72 -6.89 -14.74
CA PRO A 528 -21.41 -7.08 -14.11
C PRO A 528 -20.86 -5.83 -13.41
N TYR A 529 -21.37 -4.65 -13.74
CA TYR A 529 -21.05 -3.38 -13.09
C TYR A 529 -21.57 -3.28 -11.64
N ARG A 530 -22.41 -4.23 -11.18
CA ARG A 530 -22.83 -4.34 -9.77
C ARG A 530 -21.72 -4.80 -8.83
N GLY A 531 -20.60 -5.28 -9.36
CA GLY A 531 -19.45 -5.71 -8.59
C GLY A 531 -19.15 -7.20 -8.72
N THR A 532 -18.13 -7.62 -7.95
CA THR A 532 -17.45 -8.91 -8.13
C THR A 532 -17.39 -9.64 -6.79
N ARG A 533 -17.62 -10.95 -6.80
CA ARG A 533 -17.27 -11.86 -5.71
C ARG A 533 -15.98 -12.58 -6.04
N TYR A 534 -15.07 -12.66 -5.07
CA TYR A 534 -13.73 -13.18 -5.23
C TYR A 534 -13.54 -14.48 -4.46
N ALA A 535 -12.86 -15.42 -5.12
CA ALA A 535 -12.19 -16.55 -4.49
C ALA A 535 -10.67 -16.31 -4.49
N ILE A 536 -9.96 -16.89 -3.53
CA ILE A 536 -8.49 -16.87 -3.52
C ILE A 536 -7.98 -18.10 -4.26
N ALA A 537 -7.03 -17.90 -5.17
CA ALA A 537 -6.27 -18.96 -5.82
C ALA A 537 -4.77 -18.81 -5.56
N ASP A 538 -4.05 -19.93 -5.56
CA ASP A 538 -2.59 -19.93 -5.55
C ASP A 538 -1.99 -19.74 -6.96
N GLN A 539 -0.66 -19.65 -7.02
CA GLN A 539 0.10 -19.48 -8.25
C GLN A 539 -0.02 -20.65 -9.24
N ASP A 540 -0.49 -21.80 -8.79
CA ASP A 540 -0.68 -23.01 -9.60
C ASP A 540 -2.14 -23.17 -10.05
N GLY A 541 -2.99 -22.19 -9.73
CA GLY A 541 -4.39 -22.13 -10.14
C GLY A 541 -5.33 -22.94 -9.25
N ASN A 542 -4.86 -23.42 -8.09
CA ASN A 542 -5.72 -24.10 -7.13
C ASN A 542 -6.56 -23.06 -6.37
N PHE A 543 -7.87 -23.25 -6.37
CA PHE A 543 -8.79 -22.44 -5.60
C PHE A 543 -8.73 -22.84 -4.13
N LEU A 544 -8.34 -21.90 -3.27
CA LEU A 544 -8.20 -22.08 -1.83
C LEU A 544 -9.49 -21.73 -1.08
N THR A 545 -10.35 -20.91 -1.68
CA THR A 545 -11.65 -20.51 -1.12
C THR A 545 -12.77 -20.58 -2.16
N ASN A 546 -14.02 -20.47 -1.69
CA ASN A 546 -15.17 -20.16 -2.54
C ASN A 546 -15.21 -18.66 -2.88
N PHE A 547 -16.13 -18.28 -3.77
CA PHE A 547 -16.39 -16.88 -4.16
C PHE A 547 -17.19 -16.14 -3.08
N THR A 548 -16.51 -15.82 -1.98
CA THR A 548 -17.14 -15.30 -0.75
C THR A 548 -16.83 -13.83 -0.50
N TYR A 549 -15.66 -13.33 -0.93
CA TYR A 549 -15.21 -11.98 -0.61
C TYR A 549 -15.72 -10.96 -1.63
N TYR A 550 -16.09 -9.77 -1.17
CA TYR A 550 -16.47 -8.66 -2.05
C TYR A 550 -15.28 -7.76 -2.40
N ASN A 551 -14.21 -7.79 -1.59
CA ASN A 551 -12.91 -7.25 -1.93
C ASN A 551 -11.80 -7.98 -1.15
N VAL A 552 -10.59 -7.92 -1.68
CA VAL A 552 -9.38 -8.49 -1.09
C VAL A 552 -8.21 -7.55 -1.39
N SER A 553 -7.43 -7.17 -0.38
CA SER A 553 -6.21 -6.40 -0.54
C SER A 553 -5.05 -7.28 -0.98
N ASP A 554 -3.95 -6.65 -1.40
CA ASP A 554 -2.69 -7.37 -1.59
C ASP A 554 -2.21 -8.01 -0.28
N TYR A 555 -1.56 -9.16 -0.40
CA TYR A 555 -0.83 -9.81 0.69
C TYR A 555 0.45 -9.02 0.98
N LYS A 556 0.65 -8.73 2.26
CA LYS A 556 1.87 -8.13 2.80
C LYS A 556 2.22 -8.88 4.07
N ASP A 557 3.42 -9.48 4.09
CA ASP A 557 3.86 -10.31 5.22
C ASP A 557 2.88 -11.48 5.50
N TRP A 558 2.39 -12.14 4.43
CA TRP A 558 1.55 -13.34 4.49
C TRP A 558 0.11 -13.13 4.99
N ILE A 559 -0.31 -11.87 5.13
CA ILE A 559 -1.67 -11.48 5.51
C ILE A 559 -2.25 -10.50 4.49
N ALA A 560 -3.56 -10.60 4.25
CA ALA A 560 -4.32 -9.64 3.47
C ALA A 560 -5.60 -9.28 4.24
N THR A 561 -6.26 -8.19 3.86
CA THR A 561 -7.62 -7.88 4.34
C THR A 561 -8.65 -8.29 3.29
N ALA A 562 -9.77 -8.82 3.75
CA ALA A 562 -10.95 -9.04 2.93
C ALA A 562 -12.20 -8.64 3.70
N TYR A 563 -13.31 -8.46 2.99
CA TYR A 563 -14.62 -8.36 3.62
C TYR A 563 -15.68 -9.21 2.91
N ASP A 564 -16.63 -9.69 3.69
CA ASP A 564 -17.84 -10.37 3.21
C ASP A 564 -19.06 -9.42 3.26
N VAL A 565 -20.28 -9.97 3.25
CA VAL A 565 -21.51 -9.17 3.28
C VAL A 565 -21.65 -8.30 4.55
N ARG A 566 -20.99 -8.69 5.64
CA ARG A 566 -21.15 -8.07 6.97
C ARG A 566 -19.83 -7.56 7.54
N ASP A 567 -18.76 -8.32 7.45
CA ASP A 567 -17.54 -8.10 8.25
C ASP A 567 -16.31 -7.88 7.39
N THR A 568 -15.40 -7.04 7.89
CA THR A 568 -14.03 -6.86 7.42
C THR A 568 -13.06 -7.56 8.37
N PHE A 569 -12.11 -8.32 7.84
CA PHE A 569 -11.16 -9.14 8.62
C PHE A 569 -9.87 -9.43 7.86
N PHE A 570 -8.84 -9.86 8.59
CA PHE A 570 -7.63 -10.42 7.98
C PHE A 570 -7.85 -11.85 7.48
N ILE A 571 -7.21 -12.17 6.36
CA ILE A 571 -7.09 -13.53 5.81
C ILE A 571 -5.62 -13.94 5.72
N ASN A 572 -5.36 -15.23 5.94
CA ASN A 572 -4.03 -15.82 5.76
C ASN A 572 -3.83 -16.28 4.31
N MET A 573 -2.64 -16.82 3.99
CA MET A 573 -2.32 -17.35 2.65
C MET A 573 -3.23 -18.48 2.14
N SER A 574 -4.08 -19.11 2.94
CA SER A 574 -5.11 -20.03 2.43
C SER A 574 -6.43 -19.33 2.09
N GLY A 575 -6.47 -18.01 2.21
CA GLY A 575 -7.68 -17.20 2.21
C GLY A 575 -8.52 -17.37 3.47
N GLY A 576 -8.08 -18.13 4.48
CA GLY A 576 -8.87 -18.38 5.68
C GLY A 576 -8.89 -17.17 6.61
N VAL A 577 -10.06 -16.85 7.16
CA VAL A 577 -10.24 -15.78 8.16
C VAL A 577 -9.35 -16.01 9.37
N MET A 578 -8.60 -14.97 9.75
CA MET A 578 -7.74 -14.98 10.94
C MET A 578 -8.50 -14.51 12.17
N SER A 579 -9.37 -15.37 12.72
CA SER A 579 -10.25 -15.04 13.86
C SER A 579 -9.55 -14.67 15.18
N ALA A 580 -8.22 -14.82 15.25
CA ALA A 580 -7.42 -14.35 16.37
C ALA A 580 -7.08 -12.84 16.29
N LEU A 581 -7.38 -12.19 15.16
CA LEU A 581 -7.25 -10.75 14.94
C LEU A 581 -8.65 -10.11 14.89
N PRO A 582 -8.75 -8.77 15.03
CA PRO A 582 -10.00 -8.03 14.96
C PRO A 582 -10.86 -8.36 13.73
N ILE A 583 -12.16 -8.46 13.96
CA ILE A 583 -13.20 -8.54 12.95
C ILE A 583 -14.09 -7.32 13.14
N VAL A 584 -14.13 -6.44 12.14
CA VAL A 584 -14.82 -5.16 12.23
C VAL A 584 -16.06 -5.20 11.34
N VAL A 585 -17.23 -4.92 11.92
CA VAL A 585 -18.50 -4.90 11.18
C VAL A 585 -18.51 -3.74 10.18
N GLY A 586 -18.77 -4.06 8.92
CA GLY A 586 -18.80 -3.15 7.78
C GLY A 586 -17.89 -3.60 6.65
N SER A 587 -17.79 -2.77 5.62
CA SER A 587 -16.92 -2.99 4.46
C SER A 587 -15.73 -2.04 4.49
N GLY A 588 -14.51 -2.55 4.30
CA GLY A 588 -13.33 -1.70 4.34
C GLY A 588 -11.99 -2.44 4.33
N THR A 589 -10.98 -1.81 4.94
CA THR A 589 -9.62 -2.36 5.05
C THR A 589 -9.11 -2.32 6.49
N LEU A 590 -8.23 -3.26 6.80
CA LEU A 590 -7.47 -3.33 8.05
C LEU A 590 -5.99 -3.32 7.67
N ASP A 591 -5.22 -2.47 8.32
CA ASP A 591 -3.77 -2.36 8.13
C ASP A 591 -3.05 -2.64 9.44
N TYR A 592 -2.15 -3.61 9.43
CA TYR A 592 -1.39 -3.99 10.61
C TYR A 592 -0.20 -3.03 10.84
N LEU A 593 -0.37 -2.04 11.72
CA LEU A 593 0.60 -1.00 12.02
C LEU A 593 1.46 -1.33 13.26
N ASN A 594 2.22 -2.42 13.19
CA ASN A 594 3.08 -2.94 14.27
C ASN A 594 2.34 -3.37 15.55
N GLN A 595 1.96 -2.42 16.42
CA GLN A 595 1.26 -2.68 17.69
C GLN A 595 -0.23 -2.32 17.62
N LEU A 596 -0.64 -1.61 16.56
CA LEU A 596 -2.01 -1.24 16.31
C LEU A 596 -2.48 -1.83 14.98
N ILE A 597 -3.78 -1.94 14.83
CA ILE A 597 -4.47 -2.23 13.59
C ILE A 597 -5.29 -0.98 13.26
N LYS A 598 -5.03 -0.38 12.11
CA LYS A 598 -5.85 0.71 11.58
C LYS A 598 -7.00 0.08 10.81
N ALA A 599 -8.23 0.42 11.17
CA ALA A 599 -9.43 -0.01 10.48
C ALA A 599 -10.05 1.20 9.78
N GLU A 600 -10.13 1.12 8.45
CA GLU A 600 -10.87 2.05 7.60
C GLU A 600 -12.12 1.32 7.11
N VAL A 601 -13.17 1.32 7.93
CA VAL A 601 -14.38 0.51 7.69
C VAL A 601 -15.60 1.42 7.67
N ASP A 602 -16.43 1.27 6.63
CA ASP A 602 -17.61 2.10 6.38
C ASP A 602 -17.30 3.61 6.49
N TYR A 603 -16.18 4.07 5.90
CA TYR A 603 -15.72 5.47 5.92
C TYR A 603 -15.45 6.04 7.32
N ARG A 604 -15.16 5.19 8.31
CA ARG A 604 -14.72 5.60 9.65
C ARG A 604 -13.36 4.96 9.96
N THR A 605 -12.44 5.81 10.40
CA THR A 605 -11.12 5.37 10.89
C THR A 605 -11.20 5.02 12.37
N SER A 606 -10.69 3.85 12.72
CA SER A 606 -10.44 3.46 14.11
C SER A 606 -9.09 2.75 14.24
N TYR A 607 -8.56 2.72 15.46
CA TYR A 607 -7.32 2.04 15.80
C TYR A 607 -7.58 1.04 16.91
N LEU A 608 -7.21 -0.22 16.66
CA LEU A 608 -7.43 -1.34 17.57
C LEU A 608 -6.10 -1.99 17.95
N THR A 609 -6.07 -2.69 19.07
CA THR A 609 -4.98 -3.64 19.36
C THR A 609 -5.22 -4.94 18.57
N PRO A 610 -4.20 -5.80 18.38
CA PRO A 610 -4.39 -7.16 17.86
C PRO A 610 -5.32 -8.04 18.70
N ARG A 611 -5.72 -7.59 19.90
CA ARG A 611 -6.68 -8.26 20.79
C ARG A 611 -8.08 -7.66 20.71
N ASP A 612 -8.32 -6.80 19.74
CA ASP A 612 -9.62 -6.14 19.49
C ASP A 612 -10.00 -5.06 20.52
N ASP A 613 -9.01 -4.51 21.25
CA ASP A 613 -9.25 -3.36 22.11
C ASP A 613 -9.22 -2.07 21.27
N ILE A 614 -10.30 -1.27 21.30
CA ILE A 614 -10.33 0.03 20.63
C ILE A 614 -9.42 1.01 21.39
N ILE A 615 -8.38 1.47 20.71
CA ILE A 615 -7.44 2.51 21.18
C ILE A 615 -7.95 3.90 20.82
N TYR A 616 -8.55 4.04 19.64
CA TYR A 616 -9.14 5.29 19.19
C TYR A 616 -10.26 5.03 18.17
N GLU A 617 -11.35 5.77 18.29
CA GLU A 617 -12.37 5.92 17.25
C GLU A 617 -12.74 7.40 17.15
N GLN A 618 -13.18 7.84 15.97
CA GLN A 618 -13.72 9.18 15.80
C GLN A 618 -14.89 9.39 16.78
N ASN A 619 -14.94 10.57 17.41
CA ASN A 619 -16.00 10.88 18.37
C ASN A 619 -17.38 10.92 17.70
N LYS A 620 -18.33 10.20 18.29
CA LYS A 620 -19.74 10.20 17.87
C LYS A 620 -20.51 11.38 18.44
N GLU A 621 -20.05 11.96 19.54
CA GLU A 621 -20.71 13.10 20.19
C GLU A 621 -19.93 14.40 19.97
N VAL A 622 -20.65 15.45 19.58
CA VAL A 622 -20.13 16.81 19.43
C VAL A 622 -20.91 17.78 20.32
N PRO A 623 -20.28 18.37 21.35
CA PRO A 623 -20.95 19.36 22.20
C PRO A 623 -21.19 20.67 21.43
N LEU A 624 -22.44 21.15 21.43
CA LEU A 624 -22.84 22.37 20.69
C LEU A 624 -22.71 23.66 21.51
N SER A 625 -22.65 23.61 22.83
CA SER A 625 -22.51 24.86 23.60
C SER A 625 -21.91 24.60 24.97
N LYS A 626 -21.80 25.63 25.81
CA LYS A 626 -21.55 25.43 27.26
C LYS A 626 -22.70 24.68 27.97
N ARG A 627 -23.82 24.41 27.29
CA ARG A 627 -24.95 23.63 27.79
C ARG A 627 -24.72 22.13 27.55
N LYS A 628 -25.53 21.30 28.19
CA LYS A 628 -25.55 19.83 28.01
C LYS A 628 -26.26 19.42 26.70
N THR A 629 -26.00 20.11 25.59
CA THR A 629 -26.61 19.83 24.28
C THR A 629 -25.54 19.33 23.32
N PHE A 630 -25.83 18.22 22.63
CA PHE A 630 -24.88 17.49 21.80
C PHE A 630 -25.53 17.10 20.47
N VAL A 631 -24.75 17.04 19.41
CA VAL A 631 -25.07 16.23 18.23
C VAL A 631 -24.43 14.88 18.43
N VAL A 632 -25.20 13.82 18.22
CA VAL A 632 -24.79 12.42 18.31
C VAL A 632 -24.90 11.81 16.91
N GLU A 633 -23.85 11.16 16.45
CA GLU A 633 -23.86 10.35 15.23
C GLU A 633 -24.51 8.99 15.49
N GLU A 634 -25.53 8.67 14.72
CA GLU A 634 -26.12 7.34 14.60
C GLU A 634 -25.79 6.72 13.24
N LYS A 635 -25.81 5.40 13.16
CA LYS A 635 -25.48 4.64 11.94
C LYS A 635 -26.65 3.75 11.52
N TYR A 636 -27.14 3.94 10.31
CA TYR A 636 -28.12 3.09 9.64
C TYR A 636 -27.48 2.36 8.45
N ARG A 637 -27.35 1.02 8.57
CA ARG A 637 -26.73 0.16 7.55
C ARG A 637 -27.50 -1.17 7.42
N PRO A 638 -28.68 -1.18 6.78
CA PRO A 638 -29.51 -2.37 6.67
C PRO A 638 -28.88 -3.49 5.82
N ASN A 639 -28.07 -3.13 4.82
CA ASN A 639 -27.26 -4.05 4.01
C ASN A 639 -25.96 -3.35 3.53
N MET A 640 -25.16 -4.00 2.68
CA MET A 640 -23.87 -3.45 2.23
C MET A 640 -23.96 -2.30 1.22
N ASP A 641 -25.09 -2.15 0.54
CA ASP A 641 -25.32 -1.13 -0.48
C ASP A 641 -25.91 0.17 0.11
N TYR A 642 -26.25 0.18 1.40
CA TYR A 642 -26.93 1.30 2.05
C TYR A 642 -26.23 1.65 3.36
N LEU A 643 -25.59 2.82 3.42
CA LEU A 643 -24.84 3.30 4.58
C LEU A 643 -25.14 4.77 4.84
N VAL A 644 -25.82 5.06 5.94
CA VAL A 644 -26.15 6.44 6.36
C VAL A 644 -25.64 6.67 7.77
N TYR A 645 -24.79 7.68 7.94
CA TYR A 645 -24.50 8.29 9.23
C TYR A 645 -25.38 9.53 9.38
N TYR A 646 -26.16 9.61 10.45
CA TYR A 646 -27.15 10.68 10.63
C TYR A 646 -27.08 11.34 12.01
N PRO A 647 -27.43 12.63 12.11
CA PRO A 647 -27.34 13.38 13.34
C PRO A 647 -28.59 13.24 14.21
N GLN A 648 -28.38 13.15 15.52
CA GLN A 648 -29.40 13.30 16.54
C GLN A 648 -28.98 14.42 17.50
N ILE A 649 -29.87 15.37 17.80
CA ILE A 649 -29.64 16.37 18.83
C ILE A 649 -30.16 15.83 20.16
N LYS A 650 -29.30 15.80 21.17
CA LYS A 650 -29.64 15.41 22.55
C LYS A 650 -29.46 16.59 23.49
N GLY A 651 -30.29 16.66 24.54
CA GLY A 651 -30.24 17.69 25.56
C GLY A 651 -30.92 19.00 25.16
N LEU A 652 -31.97 18.93 24.33
CA LEU A 652 -32.86 20.07 24.14
C LEU A 652 -33.74 20.28 25.39
N PRO A 653 -34.22 21.51 25.67
CA PRO A 653 -35.01 21.79 26.88
C PRO A 653 -36.34 21.04 26.98
N ASN A 654 -36.90 20.58 25.85
CA ASN A 654 -38.18 19.90 25.77
C ASN A 654 -38.01 18.57 25.02
N HIS A 655 -38.36 17.46 25.66
CA HIS A 655 -38.23 16.12 25.10
C HIS A 655 -39.09 15.87 23.85
N LEU A 656 -40.30 16.42 23.78
CA LEU A 656 -41.14 16.30 22.58
C LEU A 656 -40.54 17.07 21.41
N THR A 657 -40.02 18.26 21.68
CA THR A 657 -39.28 19.05 20.67
C THR A 657 -38.04 18.30 20.19
N GLU A 658 -37.29 17.67 21.11
CA GLU A 658 -36.14 16.83 20.76
C GLU A 658 -36.53 15.68 19.84
N GLN A 659 -37.60 14.97 20.16
CA GLN A 659 -38.10 13.88 19.33
C GLN A 659 -38.48 14.37 17.92
N ILE A 660 -39.26 15.45 17.79
CA ILE A 660 -39.68 16.00 16.49
C ILE A 660 -38.48 16.45 15.65
N VAL A 661 -37.50 17.10 16.27
CA VAL A 661 -36.26 17.52 15.57
C VAL A 661 -35.51 16.31 15.05
N ASN A 662 -35.40 15.27 15.87
CA ASN A 662 -34.65 14.06 15.57
C ASN A 662 -35.33 13.17 14.52
N GLU A 663 -36.65 13.03 14.57
CA GLU A 663 -37.44 12.35 13.53
C GLU A 663 -37.22 13.02 12.17
N ARG A 664 -37.23 14.35 12.13
CA ARG A 664 -36.94 15.07 10.89
C ARG A 664 -35.50 14.90 10.41
N LEU A 665 -34.52 14.96 11.31
CA LEU A 665 -33.12 14.73 10.92
C LEU A 665 -32.88 13.32 10.38
N GLU A 666 -33.58 12.33 10.94
CA GLU A 666 -33.56 10.94 10.46
C GLU A 666 -34.17 10.82 9.06
N GLU A 667 -35.36 11.39 8.82
CA GLU A 667 -36.06 11.42 7.52
C GLU A 667 -35.22 12.11 6.43
N GLU A 668 -34.69 13.30 6.72
CA GLU A 668 -33.88 14.07 5.76
C GLU A 668 -32.53 13.37 5.47
N SER A 669 -32.06 12.50 6.38
CA SER A 669 -30.87 11.66 6.16
C SER A 669 -31.16 10.36 5.41
N LYS A 670 -32.44 10.03 5.15
CA LYS A 670 -32.88 8.73 4.60
C LYS A 670 -32.62 7.56 5.53
N ALA A 671 -32.51 7.80 6.85
CA ALA A 671 -32.25 6.75 7.83
C ALA A 671 -33.50 6.00 8.30
N ASP A 672 -34.70 6.44 7.87
CA ASP A 672 -36.00 5.84 8.17
C ASP A 672 -36.57 4.99 7.02
N GLU A 673 -35.89 4.92 5.88
CA GLU A 673 -36.34 4.16 4.71
C GLU A 673 -36.36 2.66 4.99
N ALA A 674 -37.47 1.98 4.68
CA ALA A 674 -37.61 0.54 4.83
C ALA A 674 -36.80 -0.22 3.75
N VAL A 675 -35.55 -0.55 4.06
CA VAL A 675 -34.62 -1.26 3.16
C VAL A 675 -34.48 -2.73 3.58
N PRO A 676 -34.68 -3.71 2.67
CA PRO A 676 -34.49 -5.12 2.99
C PRO A 676 -33.03 -5.44 3.33
N SER A 677 -32.81 -6.21 4.41
CA SER A 677 -31.48 -6.60 4.87
C SER A 677 -30.88 -7.81 4.14
N ASP A 678 -31.72 -8.59 3.44
CA ASP A 678 -31.37 -9.82 2.76
C ASP A 678 -31.27 -9.69 1.23
N MET A 679 -31.47 -8.48 0.69
CA MET A 679 -31.47 -8.19 -0.75
C MET A 679 -30.38 -7.18 -1.09
N LEU A 680 -29.58 -7.50 -2.13
CA LEU A 680 -28.71 -6.52 -2.76
C LEU A 680 -29.53 -5.54 -3.59
N LEU A 681 -29.21 -4.27 -3.50
CA LEU A 681 -29.93 -3.20 -4.18
C LEU A 681 -29.45 -3.05 -5.63
N ASN A 682 -30.20 -2.29 -6.43
CA ASN A 682 -29.75 -1.87 -7.78
C ASN A 682 -29.04 -0.49 -7.76
N TYR A 683 -28.72 0.01 -6.57
CA TYR A 683 -28.00 1.26 -6.33
C TYR A 683 -27.21 1.15 -5.04
N THR A 684 -26.20 2.00 -4.86
CA THR A 684 -25.62 2.27 -3.54
C THR A 684 -26.09 3.62 -3.02
N LEU A 685 -26.36 3.73 -1.73
CA LEU A 685 -26.58 5.00 -1.05
C LEU A 685 -25.54 5.19 0.06
N TYR A 686 -24.85 6.32 0.02
CA TYR A 686 -24.00 6.80 1.10
C TYR A 686 -24.56 8.10 1.66
N GLY A 687 -24.72 8.22 2.97
CA GLY A 687 -25.14 9.44 3.66
C GLY A 687 -24.22 9.80 4.81
N ASP A 688 -23.92 11.08 4.97
CA ASP A 688 -23.17 11.62 6.12
C ASP A 688 -23.65 13.04 6.44
N PHE A 689 -23.21 13.60 7.56
CA PHE A 689 -23.54 14.96 7.98
C PHE A 689 -22.33 15.72 8.52
N GLU A 690 -22.42 17.06 8.51
CA GLU A 690 -21.42 17.95 9.09
C GLU A 690 -22.07 19.13 9.82
N ILE A 691 -21.53 19.51 10.96
CA ILE A 691 -21.92 20.73 11.66
C ILE A 691 -21.06 21.86 11.10
N ILE A 692 -21.69 22.77 10.34
CA ILE A 692 -20.99 23.85 9.64
C ILE A 692 -21.11 25.20 10.37
N PHE A 693 -22.11 25.35 11.25
CA PHE A 693 -22.29 26.58 12.02
C PHE A 693 -22.87 26.27 13.39
N ASN A 694 -22.38 26.97 14.40
CA ASN A 694 -22.88 26.86 15.76
C ASN A 694 -22.56 28.14 16.53
N HIS A 695 -23.58 28.98 16.72
CA HIS A 695 -23.43 30.24 17.43
C HIS A 695 -24.70 30.62 18.19
N LYS A 696 -24.52 31.08 19.44
CA LYS A 696 -25.59 31.36 20.40
C LYS A 696 -26.58 30.18 20.57
N GLN A 697 -27.72 30.23 19.91
CA GLN A 697 -28.76 29.20 19.96
C GLN A 697 -29.07 28.59 18.58
N LEU A 698 -28.35 28.98 17.53
CA LEU A 698 -28.49 28.40 16.19
C LEU A 698 -27.39 27.37 15.94
N VAL A 699 -27.79 26.20 15.44
CA VAL A 699 -26.89 25.22 14.81
C VAL A 699 -27.31 25.05 13.35
N THR A 700 -26.33 24.92 12.46
CA THR A 700 -26.55 24.48 11.09
C THR A 700 -25.85 23.14 10.87
N ILE A 701 -26.63 22.12 10.50
CA ILE A 701 -26.14 20.80 10.14
C ILE A 701 -26.41 20.59 8.65
N VAL A 702 -25.40 20.24 7.89
CA VAL A 702 -25.56 19.81 6.49
C VAL A 702 -25.63 18.29 6.48
N ILE A 703 -26.69 17.75 5.91
CA ILE A 703 -26.83 16.33 5.61
C ILE A 703 -26.55 16.18 4.11
N THR A 704 -25.67 15.27 3.74
CA THR A 704 -25.31 14.98 2.34
C THR A 704 -25.56 13.51 2.05
N THR A 705 -26.30 13.24 0.99
CA THR A 705 -26.53 11.88 0.49
C THR A 705 -26.05 11.75 -0.95
N TYR A 706 -25.34 10.67 -1.25
CA TYR A 706 -24.89 10.30 -2.58
C TYR A 706 -25.53 8.97 -2.98
N LYS A 707 -26.40 9.00 -3.98
CA LYS A 707 -27.04 7.81 -4.55
C LYS A 707 -26.43 7.49 -5.91
N TYR A 708 -25.86 6.30 -6.04
CA TYR A 708 -25.36 5.79 -7.32
C TYR A 708 -26.22 4.63 -7.80
N GLU A 709 -27.07 4.87 -8.80
CA GLU A 709 -27.79 3.80 -9.49
C GLU A 709 -26.83 3.06 -10.42
N PHE A 710 -26.73 1.74 -10.26
CA PHE A 710 -25.74 0.94 -10.98
C PHE A 710 -25.92 1.06 -12.50
N GLY A 711 -24.84 1.42 -13.19
CA GLY A 711 -24.84 1.63 -14.65
C GLY A 711 -25.05 3.07 -15.09
N SER A 712 -25.36 3.99 -14.17
CA SER A 712 -25.40 5.43 -14.44
C SER A 712 -24.00 6.01 -14.65
N ALA A 713 -23.92 7.10 -15.41
CA ALA A 713 -22.65 7.80 -15.69
C ALA A 713 -22.02 8.42 -14.43
N HIS A 714 -22.85 8.88 -13.49
CA HIS A 714 -22.47 9.39 -12.18
C HIS A 714 -23.63 9.18 -11.19
N GLY A 715 -23.35 9.30 -9.89
CA GLY A 715 -24.39 9.34 -8.86
C GLY A 715 -24.99 10.73 -8.72
N VAL A 716 -26.05 10.83 -7.91
CA VAL A 716 -26.72 12.09 -7.57
C VAL A 716 -26.39 12.44 -6.14
N THR A 717 -25.90 13.66 -5.94
CA THR A 717 -25.66 14.23 -4.60
C THR A 717 -26.82 15.12 -4.23
N GLU A 718 -27.39 14.91 -3.05
CA GLU A 718 -28.38 15.79 -2.43
C GLU A 718 -27.81 16.36 -1.13
N GLN A 719 -28.15 17.61 -0.84
CA GLN A 719 -27.78 18.27 0.41
C GLN A 719 -29.00 18.91 1.06
N PHE A 720 -29.13 18.73 2.37
CA PHE A 720 -30.14 19.37 3.20
C PHE A 720 -29.46 20.18 4.32
N TYR A 721 -29.81 21.47 4.41
CA TYR A 721 -29.24 22.40 5.38
C TYR A 721 -30.24 22.64 6.52
N ALA A 722 -29.98 22.02 7.67
CA ALA A 722 -30.82 22.10 8.84
C ALA A 722 -30.40 23.26 9.75
N HIS A 723 -31.05 24.42 9.60
CA HIS A 723 -30.86 25.59 10.48
C HIS A 723 -31.79 25.51 11.70
N ILE A 724 -31.28 24.98 12.82
CA ILE A 724 -32.11 24.61 13.98
C ILE A 724 -31.87 25.56 15.14
N ASP A 725 -32.96 26.13 15.67
CA ASP A 725 -32.96 26.84 16.95
C ASP A 725 -32.95 25.84 18.12
N LEU A 726 -31.86 25.79 18.87
CA LEU A 726 -31.63 24.88 20.00
C LEU A 726 -32.53 25.13 21.22
N LYS A 727 -33.34 26.20 21.22
CA LYS A 727 -34.29 26.47 22.30
C LYS A 727 -35.70 26.01 21.94
N THR A 728 -36.09 26.18 20.68
CA THR A 728 -37.46 25.96 20.20
C THR A 728 -37.60 24.71 19.32
N GLY A 729 -36.50 24.18 18.79
CA GLY A 729 -36.47 23.11 17.78
C GLY A 729 -36.94 23.56 16.40
N ARG A 730 -37.13 24.87 16.18
CA ARG A 730 -37.60 25.39 14.89
C ARG A 730 -36.50 25.26 13.85
N PHE A 731 -36.86 24.76 12.67
CA PHE A 731 -36.04 24.81 11.45
C PHE A 731 -36.35 26.10 10.69
N TYR A 732 -35.32 26.88 10.36
CA TYR A 732 -35.47 28.11 9.59
C TYR A 732 -35.26 27.88 8.09
N LYS A 733 -36.03 28.60 7.27
CA LYS A 733 -35.85 28.73 5.83
C LYS A 733 -35.23 30.09 5.49
N LEU A 734 -34.70 30.25 4.28
CA LEU A 734 -34.08 31.50 3.83
C LEU A 734 -34.98 32.72 4.07
N GLY A 735 -36.26 32.61 3.72
CA GLY A 735 -37.24 33.70 3.89
C GLY A 735 -37.46 34.15 5.34
N ASP A 736 -37.17 33.31 6.35
CA ASP A 736 -37.32 33.67 7.77
C ASP A 736 -36.32 34.76 8.21
N LEU A 737 -35.23 34.96 7.43
CA LEU A 737 -34.19 35.97 7.73
C LEU A 737 -34.66 37.38 7.39
N PHE A 738 -35.62 37.51 6.47
CA PHE A 738 -35.98 38.77 5.84
C PHE A 738 -37.31 39.34 6.35
N LYS A 739 -37.54 40.63 6.08
CA LYS A 739 -38.81 41.29 6.41
C LYS A 739 -39.92 40.74 5.51
N LYS A 740 -41.12 40.52 6.04
CA LYS A 740 -42.25 39.90 5.32
C LYS A 740 -42.58 40.54 3.96
N ASN A 741 -42.33 41.83 3.79
CA ASN A 741 -42.63 42.59 2.56
C ASN A 741 -41.36 43.08 1.83
N SER A 742 -40.16 42.58 2.17
CA SER A 742 -38.96 42.91 1.39
C SER A 742 -38.87 42.00 0.17
N ASP A 743 -38.47 42.57 -0.97
CA ASP A 743 -38.08 41.82 -2.16
C ASP A 743 -36.66 41.25 -2.00
N TYR A 744 -36.49 40.34 -1.05
CA TYR A 744 -35.18 39.76 -0.76
C TYR A 744 -34.68 38.87 -1.89
N LYS A 745 -35.59 38.16 -2.58
CA LYS A 745 -35.25 37.29 -3.72
C LYS A 745 -34.67 38.11 -4.85
N GLY A 746 -35.41 39.12 -5.34
CA GLY A 746 -34.94 39.97 -6.44
C GLY A 746 -33.62 40.65 -6.10
N LYS A 747 -33.44 41.13 -4.86
CA LYS A 747 -32.17 41.74 -4.45
C LYS A 747 -30.99 40.76 -4.46
N ILE A 748 -31.17 39.53 -3.95
CA ILE A 748 -30.12 38.51 -3.96
C ILE A 748 -29.81 38.07 -5.40
N GLU A 749 -30.84 37.87 -6.22
CA GLU A 749 -30.70 37.52 -7.65
C GLU A 749 -29.86 38.55 -8.41
N THR A 750 -30.11 39.86 -8.18
CA THR A 750 -29.30 40.93 -8.77
C THR A 750 -27.84 40.83 -8.33
N MET A 751 -27.58 40.65 -7.04
CA MET A 751 -26.20 40.56 -6.52
C MET A 751 -25.45 39.34 -7.05
N ILE A 752 -26.14 38.21 -7.25
CA ILE A 752 -25.54 37.00 -7.84
C ILE A 752 -25.19 37.23 -9.31
N LYS A 753 -26.09 37.87 -10.08
CA LYS A 753 -25.83 38.22 -11.48
C LYS A 753 -24.60 39.14 -11.61
N GLU A 754 -24.52 40.18 -10.78
CA GLU A 754 -23.37 41.08 -10.72
C GLU A 754 -22.08 40.32 -10.40
N GLN A 755 -22.09 39.39 -9.43
CA GLN A 755 -20.92 38.57 -9.11
C GLN A 755 -20.45 37.72 -10.29
N VAL A 756 -21.37 37.10 -11.03
CA VAL A 756 -21.06 36.25 -12.19
C VAL A 756 -20.52 37.09 -13.36
N GLU A 757 -21.09 38.27 -13.61
CA GLU A 757 -20.65 39.15 -14.71
C GLU A 757 -19.27 39.78 -14.44
N GLU A 758 -18.89 39.98 -13.18
CA GLU A 758 -17.67 40.72 -12.79
C GLU A 758 -16.47 39.83 -12.41
N THR A 759 -16.64 38.50 -12.27
CA THR A 759 -15.60 37.62 -11.70
C THR A 759 -15.31 36.40 -12.59
N GLU A 760 -14.09 36.33 -13.14
CA GLU A 760 -13.60 35.21 -13.97
C GLU A 760 -13.74 33.83 -13.29
N GLN A 761 -13.76 33.79 -11.96
CA GLN A 761 -13.99 32.56 -11.19
C GLN A 761 -15.30 31.86 -11.58
N TYR A 762 -16.31 32.58 -12.08
CA TYR A 762 -17.63 32.04 -12.42
C TYR A 762 -17.83 31.76 -13.91
N ASP A 763 -16.77 31.75 -14.73
CA ASP A 763 -16.84 31.46 -16.18
C ASP A 763 -17.42 30.07 -16.52
N TYR A 764 -17.55 29.18 -15.53
CA TYR A 764 -18.17 27.87 -15.67
C TYR A 764 -19.72 27.90 -15.61
N VAL A 765 -20.32 29.03 -15.26
CA VAL A 765 -21.79 29.22 -15.20
C VAL A 765 -22.34 29.34 -16.62
N PHE A 766 -23.53 28.79 -16.87
CA PHE A 766 -24.16 28.85 -18.18
C PHE A 766 -24.52 30.30 -18.57
N GLU A 767 -24.29 30.67 -19.83
CA GLU A 767 -24.63 32.00 -20.35
C GLU A 767 -26.13 32.34 -20.21
N ASP A 768 -26.99 31.32 -20.25
CA ASP A 768 -28.45 31.44 -20.11
C ASP A 768 -28.97 31.05 -18.71
N ALA A 769 -28.09 30.99 -17.71
CA ALA A 769 -28.44 30.62 -16.34
C ALA A 769 -29.52 31.54 -15.74
N ASP A 770 -30.56 30.93 -15.14
CA ASP A 770 -31.56 31.63 -14.35
C ASP A 770 -31.22 31.52 -12.86
N PHE A 771 -30.94 32.66 -12.23
CA PHE A 771 -30.56 32.74 -10.82
C PHE A 771 -31.77 32.80 -9.87
N PHE A 772 -32.97 32.45 -10.32
CA PHE A 772 -34.19 32.49 -9.51
C PHE A 772 -34.05 31.84 -8.11
N ILE A 773 -34.42 32.59 -7.07
CA ILE A 773 -34.37 32.12 -5.68
C ILE A 773 -35.66 31.38 -5.32
N LYS A 774 -35.53 30.08 -5.03
CA LYS A 774 -36.64 29.20 -4.64
C LYS A 774 -37.06 29.42 -3.18
N ASP A 775 -38.26 28.98 -2.81
CA ASP A 775 -38.74 29.06 -1.42
C ASP A 775 -37.99 28.09 -0.48
N ASP A 776 -37.47 27.02 -1.05
CA ASP A 776 -36.63 25.99 -0.44
C ASP A 776 -35.15 26.12 -0.86
N GLN A 777 -34.72 27.33 -1.26
CA GLN A 777 -33.33 27.58 -1.66
C GLN A 777 -32.34 27.08 -0.61
N ILE A 778 -31.30 26.39 -1.07
CA ILE A 778 -30.20 25.94 -0.22
C ILE A 778 -29.34 27.14 0.14
N PHE A 779 -29.02 27.29 1.43
CA PHE A 779 -28.20 28.40 1.91
C PHE A 779 -27.38 28.01 3.15
N ALA A 780 -26.27 28.71 3.34
CA ALA A 780 -25.50 28.71 4.59
C ALA A 780 -25.37 30.14 5.10
N LEU A 781 -24.98 30.28 6.36
CA LEU A 781 -24.65 31.57 6.94
C LEU A 781 -23.50 31.44 7.93
N ASP A 782 -22.75 32.52 8.08
CA ASP A 782 -21.89 32.76 9.23
C ASP A 782 -22.37 34.01 10.00
N GLN A 783 -21.52 34.62 10.83
CA GLN A 783 -21.90 35.81 11.60
C GLN A 783 -22.12 37.05 10.72
N ASN A 784 -21.50 37.10 9.55
CA ASN A 784 -21.36 38.26 8.68
C ASN A 784 -21.87 38.04 7.25
N THR A 785 -22.03 36.80 6.80
CA THR A 785 -22.35 36.47 5.41
C THR A 785 -23.50 35.47 5.28
N LEU A 786 -24.18 35.56 4.13
CA LEU A 786 -25.17 34.61 3.63
C LEU A 786 -24.60 33.98 2.35
N THR A 787 -24.53 32.65 2.27
CA THR A 787 -24.12 31.95 1.05
C THR A 787 -25.32 31.23 0.45
N ILE A 788 -25.59 31.47 -0.82
CA ILE A 788 -26.65 30.80 -1.60
C ILE A 788 -26.02 29.69 -2.43
N TYR A 789 -26.61 28.50 -2.43
CA TYR A 789 -26.16 27.36 -3.24
C TYR A 789 -27.20 26.98 -4.28
N TYR A 790 -26.74 26.63 -5.47
CA TYR A 790 -27.54 26.02 -6.53
C TYR A 790 -27.20 24.53 -6.65
N LYS A 791 -28.18 23.71 -7.02
CA LYS A 791 -27.97 22.27 -7.19
C LYS A 791 -27.10 21.99 -8.43
N PRO A 792 -26.43 20.83 -8.50
CA PRO A 792 -25.76 20.40 -9.73
C PRO A 792 -26.73 20.46 -10.92
N TYR A 793 -26.23 20.93 -12.08
CA TYR A 793 -26.99 21.21 -13.31
C TYR A 793 -27.98 22.38 -13.29
N GLU A 794 -28.18 23.05 -12.15
CA GLU A 794 -29.17 24.13 -12.07
C GLU A 794 -28.75 25.37 -12.85
N ILE A 795 -27.49 25.79 -12.70
CA ILE A 795 -26.92 26.95 -13.38
C ILE A 795 -25.53 26.69 -14.00
N ALA A 796 -24.98 25.50 -13.78
CA ALA A 796 -23.64 25.12 -14.22
C ALA A 796 -23.55 23.59 -14.46
N PRO A 797 -22.56 23.10 -15.21
CA PRO A 797 -22.34 21.67 -15.39
C PRO A 797 -22.10 20.93 -14.05
N TYR A 798 -22.37 19.63 -13.99
CA TYR A 798 -22.20 18.83 -12.77
C TYR A 798 -20.81 18.90 -12.13
N VAL A 799 -19.76 19.07 -12.93
CA VAL A 799 -18.37 19.18 -12.44
C VAL A 799 -18.15 20.40 -11.54
N ALA A 800 -18.98 21.44 -11.68
CA ALA A 800 -18.95 22.61 -10.81
C ALA A 800 -19.54 22.33 -9.41
N GLY A 801 -20.12 21.14 -9.19
CA GLY A 801 -20.69 20.73 -7.90
C GLY A 801 -21.93 21.54 -7.54
N PHE A 802 -21.89 22.20 -6.38
CA PHE A 802 -22.93 23.12 -5.91
C PHE A 802 -22.41 24.56 -6.05
N PRO A 803 -22.65 25.25 -7.19
CA PRO A 803 -22.28 26.65 -7.34
C PRO A 803 -22.80 27.48 -6.17
N SER A 804 -21.94 28.32 -5.60
CA SER A 804 -22.26 29.07 -4.39
C SER A 804 -21.87 30.53 -4.49
N PHE A 805 -22.72 31.42 -3.99
CA PHE A 805 -22.51 32.87 -4.04
C PHE A 805 -22.67 33.46 -2.65
N THR A 806 -21.68 34.23 -2.21
CA THR A 806 -21.64 34.79 -0.87
C THR A 806 -22.05 36.26 -0.89
N VAL A 807 -22.97 36.62 -0.01
CA VAL A 807 -23.56 37.95 0.13
C VAL A 807 -23.25 38.46 1.54
N PRO A 808 -22.48 39.55 1.69
CA PRO A 808 -22.26 40.19 2.99
C PRO A 808 -23.57 40.72 3.59
N PHE A 809 -23.77 40.52 4.89
CA PHE A 809 -24.94 41.06 5.59
C PHE A 809 -24.99 42.59 5.58
N SER A 810 -23.85 43.28 5.45
CA SER A 810 -23.80 44.73 5.27
C SER A 810 -24.61 45.19 4.06
N ASP A 811 -24.62 44.39 2.99
CA ASP A 811 -25.18 44.78 1.70
C ASP A 811 -26.69 44.53 1.65
N ILE A 812 -27.16 43.59 2.48
CA ILE A 812 -28.58 43.24 2.68
C ILE A 812 -29.16 43.70 4.03
N ASP A 813 -28.44 44.53 4.78
CA ASP A 813 -28.82 44.95 6.15
C ASP A 813 -30.22 45.58 6.21
N SER A 814 -30.55 46.38 5.19
CA SER A 814 -31.83 47.11 5.10
C SER A 814 -33.05 46.20 4.94
N ILE A 815 -32.86 44.96 4.46
CA ILE A 815 -33.95 43.99 4.24
C ILE A 815 -33.99 42.85 5.27
N ILE A 816 -32.93 42.66 6.06
CA ILE A 816 -32.89 41.69 7.16
C ILE A 816 -33.89 42.05 8.27
N ASN A 817 -34.64 41.05 8.75
CA ASN A 817 -35.52 41.20 9.90
C ASN A 817 -34.76 41.01 11.22
N LYS A 818 -34.05 42.07 11.67
CA LYS A 818 -33.28 42.06 12.92
C LYS A 818 -34.10 41.78 14.19
N LYS A 819 -35.43 41.93 14.11
CA LYS A 819 -36.35 41.61 15.22
C LYS A 819 -36.89 40.18 15.14
N GLY A 820 -36.70 39.49 14.01
CA GLY A 820 -37.15 38.13 13.75
C GLY A 820 -36.41 37.10 14.59
N GLU A 821 -37.06 35.95 14.81
CA GLU A 821 -36.49 34.87 15.60
C GLU A 821 -35.23 34.30 14.97
N PHE A 822 -35.19 34.14 13.64
CA PHE A 822 -34.03 33.60 12.95
C PHE A 822 -32.79 34.46 13.15
N TYR A 823 -32.85 35.76 12.85
CA TYR A 823 -31.70 36.66 13.07
C TYR A 823 -31.24 36.67 14.53
N LYS A 824 -32.18 36.72 15.50
CA LYS A 824 -31.86 36.70 16.94
C LYS A 824 -31.26 35.38 17.43
N SER A 825 -31.46 34.29 16.70
CA SER A 825 -30.94 32.98 17.09
C SER A 825 -29.40 32.92 17.01
N PHE A 826 -28.80 33.76 16.17
CA PHE A 826 -27.34 33.83 16.01
C PHE A 826 -26.74 35.24 16.22
N ASN A 827 -27.49 36.34 16.01
CA ASN A 827 -26.98 37.71 16.16
C ASN A 827 -27.43 38.45 17.42
#